data_AF-A0A8J7PMH3-F1
#
_entry.id   AF-A0A8J7PMH3-F1
#
_cell.length_a   1.000
_cell.length_b   1.000
_cell.length_c   1.000
_cell.angle_alpha   90.00
_cell.angle_beta   90.00
_cell.angle_gamma   90.00
#
_symmetry.space_group_name_H-M   'P 1'
#
loop_
_entity.id
_entity.type
_entity.pdbx_description
1 polymer ?
#
loop_
_entity_poly.entity_id
_entity_poly.type
_entity_poly.pdbx_seq_one_letter_code
_entity_poly.pdbx_strand_id
1 'polypeptide(L)'
;MARVGAALICVLLVCRAVVAVPLDVDVQRKVQQATFEVVVPKPAKESATFDKPWENLIPYKVRSDHYLPVGTAFSIGHGRYVTAMHVLFAVFGDTRGEPLLRDAGGNVYPIGQIVKGSADKDFVVFTLAKAPSTAAAFDIEEKPQLNETVYAVGNALGEGIVVREGNYTSDTPEDENGRWQWLRFSAPISGGNSGGPLLDDKGRVIGIVRAKRVSENTLNFAVPIALVTGAADGVVQVDSRVVTGVAVFEKTRTAQFKADIPMPKSFAEFSAAYMKSVDDFNARQLHDLLAENAGETFPHGSGSEKLLRALYQRNLPGVIVQNGSGTWTIDAPRYARLDLGNEGWQDAASFKGELIYHRHKPEDIDQAKWYADPQLVKELVLKSSPSTIHVNAENAKVLSFGKPDEDSTFTDVWGRVWQVCIWHVTSWFTSNWLVEFDLPVPDGHVGFERNLGALGRSGQIERMKLLTGFLAVSYEGTLAQWNGFLAQKALLPKALAQPVLHVDYGRSFAFDGRRVTFSYGPELQKIDQGSRLRLDFGFIPDARGAVLDIAGVAAYDREEKTEVGVFRHGAPAQSAGEDAKNEWDKRLHHRHPYDAVAVSANDRQSISTIFGKPDPQPAPGVLYTFQYRAENGTAQDAMKAKLDLLLKNAKVDER
;
A
#
# COMPACT_ATOMS: atom_id res chain seq x y z
N MET A 1 -16.95 66.77 52.62
CA MET A 1 -17.91 66.10 53.52
C MET A 1 -17.45 64.66 53.72
N ALA A 2 -17.30 64.28 54.98
CA ALA A 2 -17.15 62.95 55.59
C ALA A 2 -16.49 61.78 54.81
N ARG A 3 -15.28 61.42 55.26
CA ARG A 3 -14.78 60.03 55.33
C ARG A 3 -15.34 59.35 56.58
N VAL A 4 -15.94 58.17 56.45
CA VAL A 4 -16.01 57.02 57.39
C VAL A 4 -16.52 55.86 56.51
N GLY A 5 -16.03 54.62 56.46
CA GLY A 5 -15.04 53.83 57.19
C GLY A 5 -15.43 52.36 56.93
N ALA A 6 -14.46 51.48 56.68
CA ALA A 6 -14.63 50.03 56.82
C ALA A 6 -13.24 49.37 56.82
N ALA A 7 -12.82 48.89 57.99
CA ALA A 7 -11.71 47.98 58.12
C ALA A 7 -12.18 46.57 57.74
N LEU A 8 -11.44 45.87 56.88
CA LEU A 8 -11.59 44.44 56.67
C LEU A 8 -10.28 43.76 57.06
N ILE A 9 -10.41 42.82 57.99
CA ILE A 9 -9.34 42.04 58.61
C ILE A 9 -8.80 41.03 57.59
N CYS A 10 -7.51 41.10 57.27
CA CYS A 10 -6.80 40.09 56.49
C CYS A 10 -6.58 38.83 57.35
N VAL A 11 -7.27 37.73 57.01
CA VAL A 11 -6.90 36.39 57.45
C VAL A 11 -5.89 35.84 56.44
N LEU A 12 -4.62 35.77 56.85
CA LEU A 12 -3.57 35.05 56.13
C LEU A 12 -3.82 33.54 56.28
N LEU A 13 -4.54 32.96 55.32
CA LEU A 13 -4.54 31.53 55.08
C LEU A 13 -3.19 31.15 54.48
N VAL A 14 -2.35 30.52 55.30
CA VAL A 14 -1.13 29.85 54.84
C VAL A 14 -1.55 28.67 53.97
N CYS A 15 -1.57 28.86 52.66
CA CYS A 15 -1.59 27.74 51.71
C CYS A 15 -0.29 26.94 51.92
N ARG A 16 -0.39 25.77 52.57
CA ARG A 16 0.66 24.76 52.45
C ARG A 16 0.72 24.34 50.99
N ALA A 17 1.79 24.73 50.30
CA ALA A 17 2.16 24.07 49.06
C ALA A 17 2.33 22.58 49.38
N VAL A 18 1.50 21.74 48.77
CA VAL A 18 1.72 20.29 48.75
C VAL A 18 2.95 20.10 47.87
N VAL A 19 4.10 19.99 48.52
CA VAL A 19 5.35 19.57 47.86
C VAL A 19 5.15 18.10 47.54
N ALA A 20 5.22 17.74 46.25
CA ALA A 20 5.24 16.34 45.82
C ALA A 20 6.32 15.60 46.61
N VAL A 21 5.90 14.58 47.37
CA VAL A 21 6.83 13.74 48.10
C VAL A 21 7.45 12.80 47.07
N PRO A 22 8.77 12.85 46.81
CA PRO A 22 9.40 11.91 45.91
C PRO A 22 9.19 10.48 46.45
N LEU A 23 8.98 9.53 45.55
CA LEU A 23 8.89 8.10 45.90
C LEU A 23 9.98 7.72 46.89
N ASP A 24 9.60 6.93 47.90
CA ASP A 24 10.52 6.43 48.91
C ASP A 24 11.73 5.74 48.26
N VAL A 25 12.92 5.88 48.86
CA VAL A 25 14.19 5.39 48.30
C VAL A 25 14.15 3.87 48.08
N ASP A 26 13.47 3.11 48.94
CA ASP A 26 13.33 1.68 48.78
C ASP A 26 12.38 1.33 47.63
N VAL A 27 11.34 2.14 47.41
CA VAL A 27 10.45 2.00 46.24
C VAL A 27 11.20 2.34 44.96
N GLN A 28 12.02 3.40 44.95
CA GLN A 28 12.86 3.73 43.80
C GLN A 28 13.85 2.59 43.48
N ARG A 29 14.46 1.98 44.50
CA ARG A 29 15.33 0.81 44.33
C ARG A 29 14.57 -0.37 43.74
N LYS A 30 13.38 -0.67 44.27
CA LYS A 30 12.50 -1.74 43.77
C LYS A 30 12.10 -1.48 42.31
N VAL A 31 11.81 -0.23 41.94
CA VAL A 31 11.52 0.17 40.56
C VAL A 31 12.66 -0.18 39.61
N GLN A 32 13.89 0.18 39.97
CA GLN A 32 15.08 -0.12 39.15
C GLN A 32 15.38 -1.62 39.04
N GLN A 33 15.02 -2.42 40.05
CA GLN A 33 15.28 -3.85 40.10
C GLN A 33 14.16 -4.71 39.48
N ALA A 34 12.94 -4.18 39.40
CA ALA A 34 11.78 -4.90 38.88
C ALA A 34 11.34 -4.44 37.48
N THR A 35 11.87 -3.32 36.97
CA THR A 35 11.52 -2.78 35.65
C THR A 35 12.65 -3.00 34.65
N PHE A 36 12.30 -3.33 33.41
CA PHE A 36 13.21 -3.67 32.34
C PHE A 36 12.81 -2.92 31.07
N GLU A 37 13.79 -2.55 30.27
CA GLU A 37 13.55 -2.09 28.90
C GLU A 37 13.37 -3.32 28.00
N VAL A 38 12.35 -3.28 27.13
CA VAL A 38 12.25 -4.25 26.04
C VAL A 38 13.05 -3.72 24.88
N VAL A 39 14.06 -4.48 24.45
CA VAL A 39 14.99 -4.07 23.40
C VAL A 39 15.07 -5.09 22.27
N VAL A 40 15.39 -4.62 21.07
CA VAL A 40 15.68 -5.46 19.89
C VAL A 40 17.13 -5.20 19.46
N PRO A 41 17.89 -6.21 19.05
CA PRO A 41 19.21 -5.99 18.47
C PRO A 41 19.15 -5.09 17.24
N LYS A 42 20.20 -4.29 17.02
CA LYS A 42 20.42 -3.66 15.72
C LYS A 42 20.88 -4.71 14.71
N PRO A 43 20.54 -4.56 13.42
CA PRO A 43 21.04 -5.47 12.41
C PRO A 43 22.56 -5.35 12.30
N ALA A 44 23.25 -6.48 12.09
CA ALA A 44 24.69 -6.48 11.84
C ALA A 44 25.06 -5.74 10.54
N LYS A 45 24.13 -5.71 9.57
CA LYS A 45 24.26 -5.02 8.29
C LYS A 45 22.88 -4.50 7.87
N GLU A 46 22.82 -3.24 7.44
CA GLU A 46 21.61 -2.68 6.81
C GLU A 46 21.50 -3.15 5.35
N SER A 47 20.28 -3.36 4.87
CA SER A 47 20.06 -3.70 3.45
C SER A 47 20.09 -2.46 2.55
N ALA A 48 19.80 -1.28 3.10
CA ALA A 48 19.85 -0.02 2.38
C ALA A 48 21.22 0.66 2.46
N THR A 49 21.58 1.41 1.41
CA THR A 49 22.73 2.33 1.42
C THR A 49 22.27 3.79 1.44
N PHE A 50 23.10 4.68 1.98
CA PHE A 50 22.73 6.08 2.24
C PHE A 50 23.74 7.07 1.66
N ASP A 51 23.29 8.29 1.40
CA ASP A 51 24.12 9.39 0.87
C ASP A 51 25.16 9.93 1.86
N LYS A 52 25.02 9.58 3.14
CA LYS A 52 25.90 10.00 4.22
C LYS A 52 25.90 8.95 5.34
N PRO A 53 26.94 8.90 6.19
CA PRO A 53 26.97 8.05 7.38
C PRO A 53 26.04 8.63 8.46
N TRP A 54 24.75 8.38 8.29
CA TRP A 54 23.68 8.93 9.11
C TRP A 54 23.78 8.51 10.57
N GLU A 55 24.44 7.40 10.87
CA GLU A 55 24.71 6.89 12.22
C GLU A 55 25.60 7.85 13.02
N ASN A 56 26.37 8.72 12.38
CA ASN A 56 27.14 9.77 13.06
C ASN A 56 26.28 10.96 13.48
N LEU A 57 25.04 11.03 12.99
CA LEU A 57 24.11 12.11 13.29
C LEU A 57 23.33 11.86 14.60
N ILE A 58 23.36 10.64 15.15
CA ILE A 58 22.72 10.28 16.42
C ILE A 58 23.69 10.37 17.61
N PRO A 59 23.19 10.59 18.85
CA PRO A 59 24.02 10.64 20.04
C PRO A 59 24.89 9.39 20.20
N TYR A 60 26.14 9.58 20.66
CA TYR A 60 27.12 8.50 20.82
C TYR A 60 26.55 7.28 21.57
N LYS A 61 25.80 7.52 22.65
CA LYS A 61 25.16 6.47 23.45
C LYS A 61 24.26 5.59 22.59
N VAL A 62 23.38 6.19 21.80
CA VAL A 62 22.48 5.46 20.90
C VAL A 62 23.30 4.76 19.82
N ARG A 63 24.33 5.40 19.27
CA ARG A 63 25.19 4.82 18.22
C ARG A 63 25.92 3.55 18.69
N SER A 64 26.53 3.60 19.86
CA SER A 64 27.35 2.51 20.42
C SER A 64 26.53 1.39 21.05
N ASP A 65 25.26 1.64 21.39
CA ASP A 65 24.36 0.62 21.91
C ASP A 65 24.11 -0.45 20.84
N HIS A 66 24.16 -1.72 21.21
CA HIS A 66 23.87 -2.83 20.29
C HIS A 66 22.37 -3.05 20.10
N TYR A 67 21.54 -2.39 20.91
CA TYR A 67 20.11 -2.60 20.95
C TYR A 67 19.34 -1.29 20.77
N LEU A 68 18.06 -1.42 20.43
CA LEU A 68 17.10 -0.32 20.39
C LEU A 68 15.90 -0.58 21.31
N PRO A 69 15.46 0.43 22.08
CA PRO A 69 14.22 0.35 22.85
C PRO A 69 13.01 0.17 21.95
N VAL A 70 12.13 -0.76 22.32
CA VAL A 70 10.78 -0.90 21.73
C VAL A 70 9.66 -0.79 22.76
N GLY A 71 9.98 -0.88 24.06
CA GLY A 71 9.01 -0.71 25.15
C GLY A 71 9.61 -0.95 26.53
N THR A 72 8.75 -1.18 27.51
CA THR A 72 9.09 -1.51 28.90
C THR A 72 8.39 -2.79 29.33
N ALA A 73 8.98 -3.55 30.24
CA ALA A 73 8.36 -4.67 30.94
C ALA A 73 8.72 -4.64 32.42
N PHE A 74 8.01 -5.42 33.24
CA PHE A 74 8.29 -5.49 34.67
C PHE A 74 7.99 -6.86 35.27
N SER A 75 8.62 -7.15 36.40
CA SER A 75 8.48 -8.39 37.17
C SER A 75 7.34 -8.29 38.18
N ILE A 76 6.49 -9.33 38.19
CA ILE A 76 5.41 -9.51 39.18
C ILE A 76 5.66 -10.70 40.12
N GLY A 77 6.92 -11.19 40.17
CA GLY A 77 7.31 -12.32 41.00
C GLY A 77 7.09 -13.68 40.36
N HIS A 78 7.51 -14.74 41.05
CA HIS A 78 7.42 -16.13 40.57
C HIS A 78 8.05 -16.38 39.18
N GLY A 79 9.08 -15.60 38.82
CA GLY A 79 9.72 -15.66 37.49
C GLY A 79 8.84 -15.19 36.34
N ARG A 80 7.77 -14.42 36.62
CA ARG A 80 6.84 -13.86 35.64
C ARG A 80 7.13 -12.38 35.39
N TYR A 81 7.10 -12.03 34.12
CA TYR A 81 7.30 -10.69 33.59
C TYR A 81 6.10 -10.30 32.74
N VAL A 82 5.77 -9.02 32.74
CA VAL A 82 4.59 -8.48 32.08
C VAL A 82 4.99 -7.32 31.18
N THR A 83 4.40 -7.24 29.99
CA THR A 83 4.43 -6.06 29.13
C THR A 83 3.09 -5.95 28.38
N ALA A 84 2.93 -4.90 27.59
CA ALA A 84 1.78 -4.74 26.71
C ALA A 84 1.93 -5.62 25.45
N MET A 85 0.84 -6.19 24.95
CA MET A 85 0.92 -7.08 23.78
C MET A 85 1.44 -6.36 22.54
N HIS A 86 1.05 -5.08 22.34
CA HIS A 86 1.51 -4.31 21.18
C HIS A 86 3.03 -4.08 21.15
N VAL A 87 3.70 -4.11 22.30
CA VAL A 87 5.18 -4.03 22.37
C VAL A 87 5.81 -5.25 21.69
N LEU A 88 5.23 -6.44 21.88
CA LEU A 88 5.67 -7.64 21.18
C LEU A 88 5.22 -7.66 19.71
N PHE A 89 4.00 -7.21 19.40
CA PHE A 89 3.53 -7.13 18.01
C PHE A 89 4.40 -6.26 17.11
N ALA A 90 4.96 -5.18 17.65
CA ALA A 90 5.88 -4.29 16.92
C ALA A 90 7.13 -5.00 16.40
N VAL A 91 7.45 -6.18 16.92
CA VAL A 91 8.66 -6.94 16.61
C VAL A 91 8.35 -8.37 16.13
N PHE A 92 7.08 -8.66 15.82
CA PHE A 92 6.71 -9.93 15.18
C PHE A 92 7.28 -10.01 13.78
N GLY A 93 7.90 -11.15 13.46
CA GLY A 93 8.58 -11.34 12.17
C GLY A 93 9.77 -10.40 11.95
N ASP A 94 10.24 -9.69 12.99
CA ASP A 94 11.42 -8.84 12.90
C ASP A 94 12.67 -9.70 12.76
N THR A 95 13.40 -9.46 11.69
CA THR A 95 14.59 -10.20 11.31
C THR A 95 15.86 -9.70 11.98
N ARG A 96 15.80 -8.56 12.67
CA ARG A 96 16.94 -8.08 13.47
C ARG A 96 17.22 -9.05 14.62
N GLY A 97 16.18 -9.65 15.19
CA GLY A 97 16.25 -10.68 16.22
C GLY A 97 15.07 -10.64 17.19
N GLU A 98 15.01 -11.60 18.11
CA GLU A 98 13.98 -11.65 19.15
C GLU A 98 14.13 -10.51 20.17
N PRO A 99 13.03 -10.05 20.78
CA PRO A 99 13.09 -9.06 21.85
C PRO A 99 13.73 -9.62 23.12
N LEU A 100 14.46 -8.76 23.83
CA LEU A 100 15.18 -9.05 25.06
C LEU A 100 14.74 -8.09 26.17
N LEU A 101 14.88 -8.49 27.43
CA LEU A 101 14.79 -7.57 28.56
C LEU A 101 16.17 -7.04 28.92
N ARG A 102 16.30 -5.73 29.09
CA ARG A 102 17.51 -5.06 29.57
C ARG A 102 17.28 -4.45 30.95
N ASP A 103 18.15 -4.78 31.90
CA ASP A 103 18.11 -4.20 33.26
C ASP A 103 18.82 -2.83 33.35
N ALA A 104 18.70 -2.17 34.50
CA ALA A 104 19.36 -0.89 34.76
C ALA A 104 20.90 -0.94 34.72
N GLY A 105 21.49 -2.14 34.88
CA GLY A 105 22.93 -2.39 34.74
C GLY A 105 23.38 -2.63 33.31
N GLY A 106 22.46 -2.69 32.35
CA GLY A 106 22.74 -2.95 30.93
C GLY A 106 22.82 -4.43 30.55
N ASN A 107 22.57 -5.36 31.48
CA ASN A 107 22.54 -6.79 31.15
C ASN A 107 21.26 -7.12 30.39
N VAL A 108 21.38 -8.01 29.40
CA VAL A 108 20.25 -8.44 28.56
C VAL A 108 19.86 -9.89 28.85
N TYR A 109 18.56 -10.16 28.80
CA TYR A 109 17.97 -11.44 29.15
C TYR A 109 16.96 -11.87 28.07
N PRO A 110 17.16 -13.04 27.44
CA PRO A 110 16.20 -13.59 26.49
C PRO A 110 14.87 -13.95 27.13
N ILE A 111 13.78 -13.67 26.42
CA ILE A 111 12.46 -14.22 26.75
C ILE A 111 12.55 -15.75 26.68
N GLY A 112 12.10 -16.43 27.73
CA GLY A 112 12.04 -17.88 27.80
C GLY A 112 10.78 -18.40 27.13
N GLN A 113 9.64 -18.21 27.78
CA GLN A 113 8.35 -18.66 27.27
C GLN A 113 7.25 -17.63 27.49
N ILE A 114 6.40 -17.44 26.49
CA ILE A 114 5.10 -16.81 26.64
C ILE A 114 4.19 -17.77 27.41
N VAL A 115 3.49 -17.24 28.41
CA VAL A 115 2.71 -18.02 29.39
C VAL A 115 1.22 -17.82 29.17
N LYS A 116 0.83 -16.55 29.04
CA LYS A 116 -0.55 -16.14 28.78
C LYS A 116 -0.58 -14.73 28.23
N GLY A 117 -1.73 -14.33 27.71
CA GLY A 117 -1.93 -12.97 27.24
C GLY A 117 -3.31 -12.76 26.63
N SER A 118 -3.57 -11.52 26.26
CA SER A 118 -4.73 -11.17 25.46
C SER A 118 -4.35 -10.02 24.52
N ALA A 119 -4.59 -10.24 23.23
CA ALA A 119 -4.30 -9.26 22.19
C ALA A 119 -5.25 -8.05 22.27
N ASP A 120 -6.51 -8.29 22.58
CA ASP A 120 -7.55 -7.26 22.70
C ASP A 120 -7.45 -6.46 24.00
N LYS A 121 -7.06 -7.10 25.11
CA LYS A 121 -6.80 -6.43 26.40
C LYS A 121 -5.36 -5.90 26.52
N ASP A 122 -4.53 -6.10 25.49
CA ASP A 122 -3.20 -5.52 25.33
C ASP A 122 -2.20 -5.89 26.43
N PHE A 123 -2.13 -7.16 26.84
CA PHE A 123 -1.12 -7.64 27.78
C PHE A 123 -0.56 -9.01 27.41
N VAL A 124 0.67 -9.26 27.85
CA VAL A 124 1.32 -10.58 27.74
C VAL A 124 2.17 -10.84 28.97
N VAL A 125 2.13 -12.08 29.45
CA VAL A 125 2.94 -12.58 30.56
C VAL A 125 3.92 -13.63 30.03
N PHE A 126 5.18 -13.50 30.41
CA PHE A 126 6.24 -14.37 29.94
C PHE A 126 7.27 -14.65 31.05
N THR A 127 8.14 -15.62 30.81
CA THR A 127 9.32 -15.92 31.63
C THR A 127 10.59 -15.46 30.93
N LEU A 128 11.69 -15.36 31.66
CA LEU A 128 13.02 -15.22 31.08
C LEU A 128 13.71 -16.58 31.03
N ALA A 129 14.53 -16.82 30.00
CA ALA A 129 15.33 -18.03 29.88
C ALA A 129 16.26 -18.21 31.08
N LYS A 130 16.79 -17.09 31.59
CA LYS A 130 17.49 -17.01 32.87
C LYS A 130 17.13 -15.69 33.55
N ALA A 131 16.43 -15.76 34.67
CA ALA A 131 16.08 -14.57 35.44
C ALA A 131 17.32 -13.95 36.11
N PRO A 132 17.39 -12.62 36.26
CA PRO A 132 18.43 -11.96 37.05
C PRO A 132 18.34 -12.40 38.52
N SER A 133 19.48 -12.68 39.15
CA SER A 133 19.52 -13.03 40.58
C SER A 133 19.12 -11.87 41.50
N THR A 134 19.16 -10.65 40.98
CA THR A 134 18.81 -9.40 41.67
C THR A 134 17.42 -8.88 41.33
N ALA A 135 16.64 -9.60 40.51
CA ALA A 135 15.32 -9.15 40.09
C ALA A 135 14.37 -9.05 41.28
N ALA A 136 13.88 -7.83 41.55
CA ALA A 136 12.78 -7.62 42.47
C ALA A 136 11.45 -7.96 41.77
N ALA A 137 10.37 -7.97 42.55
CA ALA A 137 9.02 -8.17 42.06
C ALA A 137 8.13 -7.09 42.64
N PHE A 138 7.26 -6.49 41.83
CA PHE A 138 6.23 -5.61 42.33
C PHE A 138 5.11 -6.40 43.00
N ASP A 139 4.54 -5.80 44.04
CA ASP A 139 3.25 -6.25 44.58
C ASP A 139 2.13 -5.71 43.68
N ILE A 140 0.95 -6.31 43.74
CA ILE A 140 -0.19 -5.97 42.89
C ILE A 140 -1.31 -5.36 43.75
N GLU A 141 -1.95 -4.31 43.21
CA GLU A 141 -3.19 -3.75 43.75
C GLU A 141 -4.27 -3.80 42.65
N GLU A 142 -5.22 -4.73 42.79
CA GLU A 142 -6.28 -4.95 41.80
C GLU A 142 -7.44 -3.96 41.91
N LYS A 143 -7.54 -3.23 43.03
CA LYS A 143 -8.65 -2.32 43.34
C LYS A 143 -8.14 -0.92 43.72
N PRO A 144 -7.43 -0.22 42.81
CA PRO A 144 -6.98 1.14 43.07
C PRO A 144 -8.16 2.11 43.25
N GLN A 145 -7.97 3.19 44.00
CA GLN A 145 -9.02 4.20 44.18
C GLN A 145 -8.78 5.42 43.28
N LEU A 146 -9.87 5.98 42.74
CA LEU A 146 -9.81 7.20 41.95
C LEU A 146 -9.22 8.37 42.77
N ASN A 147 -8.54 9.25 42.06
CA ASN A 147 -7.83 10.44 42.56
C ASN A 147 -6.59 10.15 43.42
N GLU A 148 -6.15 8.91 43.52
CA GLU A 148 -4.87 8.56 44.15
C GLU A 148 -3.69 8.96 43.25
N THR A 149 -2.55 9.24 43.89
CA THR A 149 -1.28 9.50 43.21
C THR A 149 -0.81 8.22 42.53
N VAL A 150 -0.35 8.35 41.28
CA VAL A 150 0.21 7.25 40.51
C VAL A 150 1.53 7.64 39.87
N TYR A 151 2.35 6.63 39.61
CA TYR A 151 3.64 6.78 38.97
C TYR A 151 3.69 5.92 37.71
N ALA A 152 3.85 6.57 36.56
CA ALA A 152 4.13 5.88 35.31
C ALA A 152 5.65 5.63 35.22
N VAL A 153 6.02 4.36 35.10
CA VAL A 153 7.42 3.94 35.03
C VAL A 153 7.72 3.38 33.65
N GLY A 154 8.83 3.81 33.05
CA GLY A 154 9.34 3.20 31.83
C GLY A 154 10.54 3.94 31.26
N ASN A 155 11.11 3.39 30.19
CA ASN A 155 12.26 4.01 29.54
C ASN A 155 11.81 5.03 28.51
N ALA A 156 11.72 6.30 28.90
CA ALA A 156 11.48 7.40 27.98
C ALA A 156 12.74 7.62 27.10
N LEU A 157 12.61 7.40 25.79
CA LEU A 157 13.62 7.80 24.79
C LEU A 157 15.02 7.17 24.93
N GLY A 158 15.18 6.04 25.64
CA GLY A 158 16.50 5.40 25.82
C GLY A 158 17.39 6.09 26.88
N GLU A 159 16.80 6.96 27.69
CA GLU A 159 17.49 7.71 28.75
C GLU A 159 17.69 6.87 30.03
N GLY A 160 16.99 5.73 30.15
CA GLY A 160 16.98 4.86 31.33
C GLY A 160 15.59 4.77 31.94
N ILE A 161 15.41 3.98 33.01
CA ILE A 161 14.10 3.85 33.68
C ILE A 161 13.75 5.18 34.37
N VAL A 162 12.71 5.85 33.87
CA VAL A 162 12.19 7.11 34.38
C VAL A 162 10.88 6.88 35.12
N VAL A 163 10.67 7.62 36.21
CA VAL A 163 9.44 7.63 36.98
C VAL A 163 8.77 9.00 36.86
N ARG A 164 7.48 9.02 36.52
CA ARG A 164 6.71 10.26 36.36
C ARG A 164 5.43 10.20 37.17
N GLU A 165 5.21 11.24 37.96
CA GLU A 165 4.06 11.37 38.85
C GLU A 165 2.84 11.93 38.12
N GLY A 166 1.66 11.50 38.57
CA GLY A 166 0.36 12.08 38.25
C GLY A 166 -0.72 11.45 39.12
N ASN A 167 -1.95 11.41 38.63
CA ASN A 167 -3.11 10.91 39.36
C ASN A 167 -3.88 9.89 38.51
N TYR A 168 -4.49 8.90 39.17
CA TYR A 168 -5.52 8.05 38.57
C TYR A 168 -6.84 8.84 38.52
N THR A 169 -7.28 9.25 37.33
CA THR A 169 -8.31 10.29 37.19
C THR A 169 -9.72 9.75 36.94
N SER A 170 -9.86 8.66 36.19
CA SER A 170 -11.15 8.09 35.79
C SER A 170 -11.00 6.72 35.16
N ASP A 171 -12.10 6.01 34.97
CA ASP A 171 -12.20 4.83 34.11
C ASP A 171 -12.80 5.21 32.75
N THR A 172 -12.49 4.42 31.72
CA THR A 172 -13.17 4.52 30.42
C THR A 172 -13.44 3.17 29.81
N PRO A 173 -14.61 2.94 29.21
CA PRO A 173 -14.87 1.70 28.52
C PRO A 173 -13.89 1.54 27.35
N GLU A 174 -13.58 0.29 27.02
CA GLU A 174 -12.87 -0.04 25.78
C GLU A 174 -13.72 0.33 24.55
N ASP A 175 -13.03 0.69 23.46
CA ASP A 175 -13.61 1.41 22.31
C ASP A 175 -14.61 0.57 21.48
N GLU A 176 -14.48 -0.76 21.44
CA GLU A 176 -15.25 -1.64 20.57
C GLU A 176 -16.65 -1.92 21.11
N ASN A 177 -16.75 -2.47 22.32
CA ASN A 177 -17.98 -2.99 22.91
C ASN A 177 -18.13 -2.66 24.42
N GLY A 178 -17.21 -1.89 25.01
CA GLY A 178 -17.18 -1.58 26.44
C GLY A 178 -17.02 -2.78 27.38
N ARG A 179 -16.37 -3.87 26.92
CA ARG A 179 -16.25 -5.13 27.68
C ARG A 179 -15.42 -5.04 28.97
N TRP A 180 -14.54 -4.05 29.07
CA TRP A 180 -13.77 -3.73 30.26
C TRP A 180 -13.52 -2.21 30.34
N GLN A 181 -12.94 -1.78 31.46
CA GLN A 181 -12.56 -0.39 31.71
C GLN A 181 -11.04 -0.25 31.61
N TRP A 182 -10.56 0.79 30.93
CA TRP A 182 -9.18 1.25 30.99
C TRP A 182 -9.03 2.27 32.12
N LEU A 183 -7.90 2.21 32.83
CA LEU A 183 -7.54 3.24 33.80
C LEU A 183 -7.09 4.49 33.04
N ARG A 184 -7.62 5.67 33.36
CA ARG A 184 -7.13 6.96 32.87
C ARG A 184 -6.26 7.63 33.92
N PHE A 185 -5.12 8.18 33.50
CA PHE A 185 -4.21 8.86 34.42
C PHE A 185 -3.56 10.11 33.80
N SER A 186 -3.06 11.01 34.65
CA SER A 186 -2.46 12.29 34.24
C SER A 186 -0.92 12.30 34.18
N ALA A 187 -0.25 11.29 34.73
CA ALA A 187 1.21 11.22 34.74
C ALA A 187 1.76 11.28 33.29
N PRO A 188 2.70 12.18 32.97
CA PRO A 188 3.16 12.34 31.59
C PRO A 188 3.79 11.06 31.03
N ILE A 189 3.43 10.67 29.81
CA ILE A 189 4.08 9.55 29.11
C ILE A 189 4.76 10.02 27.83
N SER A 190 5.80 9.30 27.43
CA SER A 190 6.48 9.47 26.14
C SER A 190 6.74 8.09 25.52
N GLY A 191 7.24 8.08 24.28
CA GLY A 191 7.68 6.84 23.62
C GLY A 191 8.63 6.04 24.52
N GLY A 192 8.35 4.74 24.65
CA GLY A 192 9.11 3.79 25.47
C GLY A 192 8.49 3.46 26.84
N ASN A 193 7.52 4.24 27.34
CA ASN A 193 6.78 3.88 28.57
C ASN A 193 5.74 2.77 28.37
N SER A 194 5.35 2.48 27.12
CA SER A 194 4.41 1.40 26.78
C SER A 194 4.88 0.07 27.35
N GLY A 195 3.97 -0.65 28.01
CA GLY A 195 4.25 -1.93 28.66
C GLY A 195 4.84 -1.81 30.07
N GLY A 196 5.23 -0.63 30.51
CA GLY A 196 5.74 -0.38 31.86
C GLY A 196 4.65 -0.34 32.93
N PRO A 197 5.01 -0.46 34.22
CA PRO A 197 4.02 -0.46 35.29
C PRO A 197 3.50 0.94 35.59
N LEU A 198 2.19 1.02 35.85
CA LEU A 198 1.57 2.13 36.56
C LEU A 198 1.49 1.74 38.04
N LEU A 199 2.17 2.49 38.91
CA LEU A 199 2.29 2.20 40.33
C LEU A 199 1.42 3.15 41.17
N ASP A 200 0.94 2.69 42.32
CA ASP A 200 0.39 3.55 43.36
C ASP A 200 1.48 4.19 44.25
N ASP A 201 1.07 4.95 45.26
CA ASP A 201 1.96 5.61 46.24
C ASP A 201 2.81 4.65 47.08
N LYS A 202 2.43 3.37 47.14
CA LYS A 202 3.15 2.29 47.85
C LYS A 202 4.05 1.49 46.91
N GLY A 203 4.12 1.85 45.62
CA GLY A 203 4.90 1.12 44.63
C GLY A 203 4.29 -0.22 44.23
N ARG A 204 2.98 -0.40 44.38
CA ARG A 204 2.23 -1.58 43.92
C ARG A 204 1.71 -1.32 42.52
N VAL A 205 1.74 -2.32 41.66
CA VAL A 205 1.24 -2.21 40.28
C VAL A 205 -0.27 -2.22 40.29
N ILE A 206 -0.85 -1.19 39.67
CA ILE A 206 -2.30 -1.07 39.43
C ILE A 206 -2.65 -1.28 37.95
N GLY A 207 -1.67 -1.15 37.04
CA GLY A 207 -1.88 -1.40 35.62
C GLY A 207 -0.62 -1.38 34.76
N ILE A 208 -0.80 -1.60 33.45
CA ILE A 208 0.24 -1.55 32.42
C ILE A 208 0.01 -0.32 31.56
N VAL A 209 1.01 0.56 31.46
CA VAL A 209 0.94 1.79 30.65
C VAL A 209 0.75 1.45 29.17
N ARG A 210 -0.23 2.09 28.54
CA ARG A 210 -0.53 1.98 27.11
C ARG A 210 -0.38 3.35 26.45
N ALA A 211 0.72 3.55 25.72
CA ALA A 211 0.92 4.80 24.98
C ALA A 211 0.07 4.84 23.70
N LYS A 212 -1.18 5.32 23.81
CA LYS A 212 -2.04 5.61 22.65
C LYS A 212 -1.86 7.07 22.24
N ARG A 213 -1.46 7.35 21.00
CA ARG A 213 -1.61 8.70 20.42
C ARG A 213 -3.06 8.85 19.97
N VAL A 214 -3.90 9.43 20.81
CA VAL A 214 -5.23 9.93 20.38
C VAL A 214 -5.06 11.41 20.08
N SER A 215 -5.68 11.89 19.01
CA SER A 215 -5.74 13.29 18.59
C SER A 215 -6.49 14.21 19.57
N GLU A 216 -6.81 13.73 20.76
CA GLU A 216 -7.52 14.48 21.80
C GLU A 216 -6.61 14.69 23.02
N ASN A 217 -6.55 15.93 23.46
CA ASN A 217 -5.65 16.44 24.48
C ASN A 217 -5.77 15.70 25.85
N THR A 218 -4.59 15.40 26.43
CA THR A 218 -4.25 15.37 27.89
C THR A 218 -4.51 14.15 28.80
N LEU A 219 -5.03 12.99 28.36
CA LEU A 219 -5.18 11.82 29.27
C LEU A 219 -4.57 10.52 28.72
N ASN A 220 -3.86 9.79 29.60
CA ASN A 220 -3.15 8.55 29.30
C ASN A 220 -3.95 7.34 29.77
N PHE A 221 -3.74 6.17 29.16
CA PHE A 221 -4.47 4.93 29.47
C PHE A 221 -3.55 3.84 30.02
N ALA A 222 -4.07 3.01 30.92
CA ALA A 222 -3.41 1.79 31.36
C ALA A 222 -4.38 0.59 31.37
N VAL A 223 -3.83 -0.59 31.08
CA VAL A 223 -4.50 -1.88 31.23
C VAL A 223 -4.60 -2.17 32.74
N PRO A 224 -5.80 -2.33 33.34
CA PRO A 224 -5.90 -2.70 34.75
C PRO A 224 -5.19 -4.01 35.03
N ILE A 225 -4.39 -4.07 36.10
CA ILE A 225 -3.63 -5.27 36.45
C ILE A 225 -4.54 -6.47 36.77
N ALA A 226 -5.78 -6.20 37.23
CA ALA A 226 -6.81 -7.19 37.45
C ALA A 226 -7.17 -8.00 36.19
N LEU A 227 -7.02 -7.43 34.99
CA LEU A 227 -7.22 -8.16 33.73
C LEU A 227 -6.11 -9.20 33.49
N VAL A 228 -4.90 -8.95 34.01
CA VAL A 228 -3.74 -9.83 33.87
C VAL A 228 -3.81 -10.99 34.87
N THR A 229 -4.15 -10.67 36.13
CA THR A 229 -4.29 -11.66 37.20
C THR A 229 -5.50 -12.55 36.99
N GLY A 230 -6.62 -11.99 36.53
CA GLY A 230 -7.85 -12.73 36.22
C GLY A 230 -7.81 -13.57 34.93
N ALA A 231 -6.76 -13.45 34.11
CA ALA A 231 -6.62 -14.22 32.88
C ALA A 231 -6.06 -15.62 33.13
N ALA A 232 -6.59 -16.61 32.38
CA ALA A 232 -6.15 -18.00 32.46
C ALA A 232 -4.70 -18.16 31.97
N ASP A 233 -3.91 -18.95 32.71
CA ASP A 233 -2.61 -19.43 32.26
C ASP A 233 -2.78 -20.44 31.10
N GLY A 234 -1.76 -20.58 30.25
CA GLY A 234 -1.78 -21.61 29.19
C GLY A 234 -2.46 -21.18 27.89
N VAL A 235 -2.85 -19.91 27.75
CA VAL A 235 -3.46 -19.40 26.52
C VAL A 235 -3.14 -17.92 26.28
N VAL A 236 -2.91 -17.57 25.01
CA VAL A 236 -3.04 -16.19 24.54
C VAL A 236 -4.35 -16.07 23.77
N GLN A 237 -5.22 -15.19 24.22
CA GLN A 237 -6.53 -14.95 23.61
C GLN A 237 -6.48 -13.80 22.60
N VAL A 238 -7.24 -13.92 21.53
CA VAL A 238 -7.48 -12.87 20.54
C VAL A 238 -8.98 -12.76 20.37
N ASP A 239 -9.51 -11.54 20.47
CA ASP A 239 -10.91 -11.25 20.20
C ASP A 239 -11.02 -9.82 19.66
N SER A 240 -11.04 -9.68 18.33
CA SER A 240 -11.02 -8.37 17.69
C SER A 240 -11.96 -8.30 16.51
N ARG A 241 -12.68 -7.17 16.37
CA ARG A 241 -13.49 -6.91 15.18
C ARG A 241 -12.61 -6.50 14.01
N VAL A 242 -12.66 -7.26 12.93
CA VAL A 242 -11.89 -6.98 11.70
C VAL A 242 -12.84 -6.62 10.57
N VAL A 243 -12.55 -5.50 9.90
CA VAL A 243 -13.23 -5.06 8.68
C VAL A 243 -12.33 -5.38 7.50
N THR A 244 -12.81 -6.22 6.60
CA THR A 244 -12.14 -6.58 5.35
C THR A 244 -12.79 -5.84 4.19
N GLY A 245 -11.98 -5.18 3.38
CA GLY A 245 -12.39 -4.53 2.15
C GLY A 245 -11.28 -4.61 1.10
N VAL A 246 -11.57 -4.10 -0.09
CA VAL A 246 -10.60 -3.93 -1.17
C VAL A 246 -10.67 -2.49 -1.69
N ALA A 247 -9.59 -2.01 -2.32
CA ALA A 247 -9.50 -0.61 -2.74
C ALA A 247 -10.51 -0.23 -3.85
N VAL A 248 -11.01 -1.21 -4.60
CA VAL A 248 -11.72 -1.00 -5.88
C VAL A 248 -13.24 -0.99 -5.77
N PHE A 249 -13.83 -1.39 -4.64
CA PHE A 249 -15.27 -1.29 -4.39
C PHE A 249 -15.55 -1.02 -2.90
N GLU A 250 -16.75 -0.54 -2.57
CA GLU A 250 -17.07 -0.03 -1.22
C GLU A 250 -17.58 -1.11 -0.25
N LYS A 251 -18.05 -2.25 -0.76
CA LYS A 251 -18.50 -3.37 0.06
C LYS A 251 -17.37 -3.85 0.98
N THR A 252 -17.73 -4.09 2.23
CA THR A 252 -16.84 -4.63 3.24
C THR A 252 -17.49 -5.81 3.93
N ARG A 253 -16.65 -6.68 4.51
CA ARG A 253 -17.06 -7.78 5.36
C ARG A 253 -16.51 -7.56 6.74
N THR A 254 -17.38 -7.52 7.74
CA THR A 254 -16.98 -7.41 9.14
C THR A 254 -17.14 -8.75 9.82
N ALA A 255 -16.11 -9.21 10.51
CA ALA A 255 -16.16 -10.45 11.29
C ALA A 255 -15.31 -10.34 12.55
N GLN A 256 -15.67 -11.15 13.55
CA GLN A 256 -14.86 -11.26 14.76
C GLN A 256 -13.72 -12.25 14.53
N PHE A 257 -12.48 -11.79 14.67
CA PHE A 257 -11.31 -12.65 14.73
C PHE A 257 -11.14 -13.13 16.17
N LYS A 258 -11.50 -14.40 16.39
CA LYS A 258 -11.31 -15.08 17.67
C LYS A 258 -10.30 -16.20 17.54
N ALA A 259 -9.30 -16.22 18.42
CA ALA A 259 -8.32 -17.29 18.48
C ALA A 259 -7.85 -17.49 19.92
N ASP A 260 -7.77 -18.75 20.34
CA ASP A 260 -7.08 -19.17 21.55
C ASP A 260 -5.80 -19.89 21.14
N ILE A 261 -4.64 -19.27 21.39
CA ILE A 261 -3.33 -19.82 21.03
C ILE A 261 -2.75 -20.53 22.27
N PRO A 262 -2.60 -21.86 22.27
CA PRO A 262 -2.14 -22.61 23.45
C PRO A 262 -0.70 -22.27 23.86
N MET A 263 -0.47 -22.12 25.16
CA MET A 263 0.81 -21.80 25.81
C MET A 263 1.24 -22.93 26.78
N PRO A 264 2.53 -23.03 27.17
CA PRO A 264 3.63 -22.12 26.83
C PRO A 264 4.19 -22.30 25.42
N LYS A 265 4.78 -21.22 24.89
CA LYS A 265 5.53 -21.19 23.62
C LYS A 265 6.76 -20.31 23.74
N SER A 266 7.80 -20.56 22.96
CA SER A 266 8.85 -19.53 22.76
C SER A 266 8.27 -18.29 22.09
N PHE A 267 9.02 -17.17 22.10
CA PHE A 267 8.59 -15.97 21.38
C PHE A 267 8.41 -16.24 19.87
N ALA A 268 9.38 -16.91 19.22
CA ALA A 268 9.28 -17.25 17.81
C ALA A 268 8.06 -18.13 17.48
N GLU A 269 7.79 -19.16 18.29
CA GLU A 269 6.63 -20.04 18.10
C GLU A 269 5.31 -19.29 18.27
N PHE A 270 5.23 -18.39 19.24
CA PHE A 270 4.05 -17.55 19.44
C PHE A 270 3.86 -16.57 18.28
N SER A 271 4.92 -15.86 17.87
CA SER A 271 4.90 -14.92 16.75
C SER A 271 4.42 -15.60 15.46
N ALA A 272 4.99 -16.77 15.13
CA ALA A 272 4.61 -17.55 13.96
C ALA A 272 3.14 -18.03 14.03
N ALA A 273 2.70 -18.56 15.18
CA ALA A 273 1.32 -19.03 15.37
C ALA A 273 0.30 -17.89 15.25
N TYR A 274 0.60 -16.72 15.83
CA TYR A 274 -0.24 -15.54 15.72
C TYR A 274 -0.33 -15.02 14.28
N MET A 275 0.82 -14.82 13.63
CA MET A 275 0.87 -14.35 12.23
C MET A 275 0.10 -15.29 11.30
N LYS A 276 0.29 -16.61 11.45
CA LYS A 276 -0.46 -17.61 10.68
C LYS A 276 -1.96 -17.49 10.91
N SER A 277 -2.39 -17.32 12.16
CA SER A 277 -3.82 -17.20 12.50
C SER A 277 -4.45 -15.94 11.87
N VAL A 278 -3.71 -14.82 11.86
CA VAL A 278 -4.11 -13.57 11.20
C VAL A 278 -4.18 -13.75 9.68
N ASP A 279 -3.16 -14.35 9.07
CA ASP A 279 -3.12 -14.60 7.62
C ASP A 279 -4.26 -15.52 7.18
N ASP A 280 -4.45 -16.65 7.87
CA ASP A 280 -5.53 -17.61 7.61
C ASP A 280 -6.92 -16.93 7.72
N PHE A 281 -7.12 -16.09 8.74
CA PHE A 281 -8.36 -15.34 8.91
C PHE A 281 -8.56 -14.32 7.78
N ASN A 282 -7.56 -13.49 7.49
CA ASN A 282 -7.63 -12.45 6.46
C ASN A 282 -7.84 -13.03 5.05
N ALA A 283 -7.24 -14.19 4.76
CA ALA A 283 -7.43 -14.91 3.50
C ALA A 283 -8.87 -15.39 3.35
N ARG A 284 -9.45 -16.02 4.39
CA ARG A 284 -10.86 -16.41 4.41
C ARG A 284 -11.80 -15.21 4.27
N GLN A 285 -11.55 -14.13 5.01
CA GLN A 285 -12.38 -12.92 4.91
C GLN A 285 -12.36 -12.30 3.52
N LEU A 286 -11.19 -12.25 2.87
CA LEU A 286 -11.07 -11.74 1.51
C LEU A 286 -11.80 -12.66 0.52
N HIS A 287 -11.60 -13.98 0.64
CA HIS A 287 -12.29 -14.96 -0.19
C HIS A 287 -13.82 -14.83 -0.06
N ASP A 288 -14.34 -14.82 1.16
CA ASP A 288 -15.78 -14.70 1.43
C ASP A 288 -16.33 -13.38 0.89
N LEU A 289 -15.64 -12.25 1.12
CA LEU A 289 -16.03 -10.95 0.58
C LEU A 289 -16.17 -11.00 -0.95
N LEU A 290 -15.19 -11.59 -1.64
CA LEU A 290 -15.23 -11.68 -3.11
C LEU A 290 -16.33 -12.64 -3.59
N ALA A 291 -16.54 -13.76 -2.90
CA ALA A 291 -17.56 -14.76 -3.25
C ALA A 291 -18.98 -14.21 -3.04
N GLU A 292 -19.24 -13.55 -1.91
CA GLU A 292 -20.52 -12.92 -1.58
C GLU A 292 -20.91 -11.82 -2.59
N ASN A 293 -19.93 -11.21 -3.26
CA ASN A 293 -20.12 -10.11 -4.20
C ASN A 293 -19.81 -10.48 -5.66
N ALA A 294 -19.55 -11.75 -5.98
CA ALA A 294 -19.08 -12.19 -7.30
C ALA A 294 -20.02 -11.81 -8.46
N GLY A 295 -21.33 -11.77 -8.21
CA GLY A 295 -22.34 -11.36 -9.19
C GLY A 295 -22.47 -9.85 -9.40
N GLU A 296 -21.85 -9.02 -8.54
CA GLU A 296 -21.86 -7.56 -8.61
C GLU A 296 -20.49 -6.98 -8.98
N THR A 297 -19.42 -7.77 -8.86
CA THR A 297 -18.05 -7.34 -9.16
C THR A 297 -17.75 -7.35 -10.66
N PHE A 298 -16.85 -6.47 -11.07
CA PHE A 298 -16.35 -6.45 -12.45
C PHE A 298 -15.62 -7.77 -12.78
N PRO A 299 -15.87 -8.40 -13.94
CA PRO A 299 -16.68 -7.93 -15.07
C PRO A 299 -18.16 -8.36 -15.07
N HIS A 300 -18.63 -9.11 -14.07
CA HIS A 300 -19.92 -9.81 -14.13
C HIS A 300 -21.13 -8.95 -13.70
N GLY A 301 -20.92 -7.98 -12.81
CA GLY A 301 -22.01 -7.13 -12.32
C GLY A 301 -22.63 -6.26 -13.41
N SER A 302 -23.94 -5.98 -13.30
CA SER A 302 -24.67 -5.12 -14.24
C SER A 302 -24.06 -3.72 -14.41
N GLY A 303 -23.37 -3.23 -13.38
CA GLY A 303 -22.58 -1.99 -13.44
C GLY A 303 -21.36 -2.03 -14.37
N SER A 304 -21.00 -3.20 -14.91
CA SER A 304 -19.83 -3.41 -15.77
C SER A 304 -20.11 -3.12 -17.25
N GLU A 305 -21.38 -3.10 -17.67
CA GLU A 305 -21.79 -3.01 -19.09
C GLU A 305 -21.14 -1.85 -19.85
N LYS A 306 -20.96 -0.69 -19.19
CA LYS A 306 -20.26 0.45 -19.78
C LYS A 306 -18.80 0.12 -20.09
N LEU A 307 -18.09 -0.51 -19.15
CA LEU A 307 -16.70 -0.93 -19.30
C LEU A 307 -16.51 -2.03 -20.34
N LEU A 308 -17.49 -2.93 -20.49
CA LEU A 308 -17.40 -4.04 -21.43
C LEU A 308 -17.64 -3.65 -22.90
N ARG A 309 -18.15 -2.44 -23.15
CA ARG A 309 -18.57 -2.01 -24.50
C ARG A 309 -17.76 -0.84 -25.05
N ALA A 310 -17.04 -0.14 -24.18
CA ALA A 310 -16.25 1.03 -24.54
C ALA A 310 -14.78 0.70 -24.82
N LEU A 311 -14.18 1.57 -25.62
CA LEU A 311 -12.75 1.65 -25.84
C LEU A 311 -12.15 2.64 -24.85
N TYR A 312 -11.04 2.26 -24.21
CA TYR A 312 -10.32 3.12 -23.27
C TYR A 312 -8.95 3.47 -23.84
N GLN A 313 -8.84 4.70 -24.35
CA GLN A 313 -7.55 5.28 -24.74
C GLN A 313 -6.95 5.99 -23.53
N ARG A 314 -5.76 5.59 -23.08
CA ARG A 314 -5.13 6.20 -21.90
C ARG A 314 -3.63 6.32 -22.04
N ASN A 315 -3.11 7.51 -21.75
CA ASN A 315 -1.65 7.75 -21.65
C ASN A 315 -1.12 7.47 -20.23
N LEU A 316 -2.02 7.44 -19.23
CA LEU A 316 -1.70 7.19 -17.83
C LEU A 316 -2.60 6.08 -17.27
N PRO A 317 -2.08 5.24 -16.34
CA PRO A 317 -2.84 4.16 -15.76
C PRO A 317 -4.14 4.68 -15.15
N GLY A 318 -5.18 3.87 -15.28
CA GLY A 318 -6.45 4.08 -14.60
C GLY A 318 -6.75 2.93 -13.67
N VAL A 319 -7.52 3.22 -12.62
CA VAL A 319 -7.99 2.18 -11.71
C VAL A 319 -9.48 1.96 -11.92
N ILE A 320 -9.87 0.73 -12.20
CA ILE A 320 -11.26 0.32 -12.33
C ILE A 320 -11.86 0.28 -10.93
N VAL A 321 -12.82 1.15 -10.69
CA VAL A 321 -13.48 1.30 -9.38
C VAL A 321 -14.99 1.29 -9.54
N GLN A 322 -15.67 0.71 -8.56
CA GLN A 322 -17.11 0.81 -8.41
C GLN A 322 -17.44 2.10 -7.66
N ASN A 323 -18.32 2.91 -8.22
CA ASN A 323 -18.85 4.09 -7.52
C ASN A 323 -20.03 3.71 -6.60
N GLY A 324 -20.51 4.65 -5.78
CA GLY A 324 -21.65 4.41 -4.86
C GLY A 324 -22.98 4.02 -5.53
N SER A 325 -23.11 4.15 -6.86
CA SER A 325 -24.28 3.66 -7.61
C SER A 325 -24.15 2.20 -8.07
N GLY A 326 -23.03 1.54 -7.77
CA GLY A 326 -22.73 0.18 -8.22
C GLY A 326 -22.15 0.11 -9.64
N THR A 327 -21.97 1.26 -10.32
CA THR A 327 -21.41 1.32 -11.68
C THR A 327 -19.89 1.28 -11.64
N TRP A 328 -19.30 0.47 -12.50
CA TRP A 328 -17.85 0.38 -12.67
C TRP A 328 -17.37 1.43 -13.65
N THR A 329 -16.32 2.16 -13.26
CA THR A 329 -15.72 3.25 -14.02
C THR A 329 -14.21 3.17 -13.93
N ILE A 330 -13.49 3.89 -14.79
CA ILE A 330 -12.04 4.00 -14.68
C ILE A 330 -11.71 5.35 -14.06
N ASP A 331 -11.29 5.33 -12.81
CA ASP A 331 -10.73 6.48 -12.13
C ASP A 331 -9.33 6.79 -12.65
N ALA A 332 -8.99 8.07 -12.70
CA ALA A 332 -7.69 8.56 -13.12
C ALA A 332 -7.08 9.34 -11.96
N PRO A 333 -6.20 8.72 -11.17
CA PRO A 333 -5.51 9.41 -10.10
C PRO A 333 -4.79 10.66 -10.62
N ARG A 334 -4.58 11.65 -9.74
CA ARG A 334 -3.82 12.83 -10.10
C ARG A 334 -2.33 12.51 -10.04
N TYR A 335 -1.72 12.34 -11.20
CA TYR A 335 -0.29 12.03 -11.34
C TYR A 335 0.60 13.26 -11.17
N ALA A 336 1.74 13.06 -10.52
CA ALA A 336 2.86 13.97 -10.46
C ALA A 336 4.05 13.35 -11.20
N ARG A 337 4.74 14.16 -12.01
CA ARG A 337 5.89 13.71 -12.79
C ARG A 337 7.19 13.85 -12.01
N LEU A 338 8.01 12.82 -12.10
CA LEU A 338 9.37 12.73 -11.58
C LEU A 338 10.33 12.49 -12.75
N ASP A 339 11.33 13.35 -12.91
CA ASP A 339 12.38 13.18 -13.93
C ASP A 339 13.36 12.08 -13.52
N LEU A 340 13.61 11.10 -14.40
CA LEU A 340 14.58 10.01 -14.17
C LEU A 340 15.88 10.21 -14.98
N GLY A 341 15.98 11.29 -15.76
CA GLY A 341 17.11 11.62 -16.62
C GLY A 341 17.06 10.93 -17.98
N ASN A 342 17.79 11.50 -18.96
CA ASN A 342 17.93 10.99 -20.33
C ASN A 342 16.58 10.66 -20.98
N GLU A 343 15.65 11.62 -20.95
CA GLU A 343 14.28 11.51 -21.46
C GLU A 343 13.43 10.42 -20.77
N GLY A 344 13.88 9.87 -19.63
CA GLY A 344 13.09 9.00 -18.77
C GLY A 344 12.34 9.79 -17.69
N TRP A 345 11.15 9.32 -17.31
CA TRP A 345 10.37 9.92 -16.22
C TRP A 345 9.42 8.92 -15.58
N GLN A 346 8.91 9.24 -14.39
CA GLN A 346 7.84 8.50 -13.74
C GLN A 346 6.67 9.43 -13.43
N ASP A 347 5.49 9.13 -13.95
CA ASP A 347 4.24 9.74 -13.51
C ASP A 347 3.67 8.89 -12.38
N ALA A 348 3.55 9.42 -11.15
CA ALA A 348 3.10 8.67 -9.97
C ALA A 348 1.94 9.35 -9.22
N ALA A 349 1.06 8.55 -8.62
CA ALA A 349 -0.08 9.02 -7.84
C ALA A 349 -0.36 8.08 -6.66
N SER A 350 -0.87 8.63 -5.55
CA SER A 350 -1.36 7.80 -4.44
C SER A 350 -2.81 7.35 -4.70
N PHE A 351 -3.08 6.08 -4.47
CA PHE A 351 -4.42 5.50 -4.54
C PHE A 351 -4.64 4.55 -3.36
N LYS A 352 -5.43 4.99 -2.37
CA LYS A 352 -5.85 4.18 -1.20
C LYS A 352 -4.72 3.38 -0.52
N GLY A 353 -3.53 3.98 -0.41
CA GLY A 353 -2.36 3.38 0.24
C GLY A 353 -1.35 2.73 -0.71
N GLU A 354 -1.66 2.65 -2.00
CA GLU A 354 -0.73 2.22 -3.06
C GLU A 354 -0.11 3.45 -3.74
N LEU A 355 1.15 3.37 -4.17
CA LEU A 355 1.75 4.32 -5.11
C LEU A 355 1.65 3.72 -6.51
N ILE A 356 0.73 4.22 -7.34
CA ILE A 356 0.56 3.79 -8.73
C ILE A 356 1.42 4.65 -9.64
N TYR A 357 2.08 4.06 -10.63
CA TYR A 357 2.95 4.79 -11.54
C TYR A 357 2.92 4.29 -12.99
N HIS A 358 3.33 5.18 -13.90
CA HIS A 358 3.85 4.84 -15.22
C HIS A 358 5.29 5.33 -15.30
N ARG A 359 6.23 4.42 -15.50
CA ARG A 359 7.67 4.66 -15.52
C ARG A 359 8.19 4.47 -16.94
N HIS A 360 8.56 5.58 -17.58
CA HIS A 360 9.19 5.60 -18.88
C HIS A 360 10.69 5.38 -18.75
N LYS A 361 11.20 4.39 -19.48
CA LYS A 361 12.60 3.99 -19.50
C LYS A 361 13.46 5.10 -20.11
N PRO A 362 14.55 5.55 -19.44
CA PRO A 362 15.56 6.42 -20.05
C PRO A 362 16.10 5.87 -21.39
N GLU A 363 16.42 6.74 -22.34
CA GLU A 363 16.83 6.33 -23.68
C GLU A 363 18.20 5.64 -23.73
N ASP A 364 19.09 5.99 -22.81
CA ASP A 364 20.45 5.45 -22.71
C ASP A 364 20.52 4.05 -22.06
N ILE A 365 19.38 3.53 -21.58
CA ILE A 365 19.30 2.21 -20.94
C ILE A 365 18.79 1.19 -21.95
N ASP A 366 19.54 0.10 -22.13
CA ASP A 366 19.10 -1.03 -22.95
C ASP A 366 17.77 -1.61 -22.43
N GLN A 367 16.87 -1.94 -23.35
CA GLN A 367 15.52 -2.36 -23.01
C GLN A 367 15.47 -3.74 -22.33
N ALA A 368 16.31 -4.69 -22.76
CA ALA A 368 16.37 -5.99 -22.10
C ALA A 368 16.94 -5.87 -20.68
N LYS A 369 17.96 -5.01 -20.50
CA LYS A 369 18.50 -4.69 -19.17
C LYS A 369 17.45 -4.05 -18.26
N TRP A 370 16.64 -3.11 -18.77
CA TRP A 370 15.59 -2.45 -18.00
C TRP A 370 14.58 -3.44 -17.41
N TYR A 371 14.15 -4.44 -18.20
CA TYR A 371 13.23 -5.46 -17.70
C TYR A 371 13.90 -6.51 -16.81
N ALA A 372 15.21 -6.71 -16.91
CA ALA A 372 15.93 -7.77 -16.20
C ALA A 372 16.59 -7.32 -14.89
N ASP A 373 16.69 -6.01 -14.63
CA ASP A 373 17.43 -5.45 -13.49
C ASP A 373 16.54 -4.51 -12.65
N PRO A 374 15.69 -5.07 -11.76
CA PRO A 374 14.82 -4.26 -10.89
C PRO A 374 15.60 -3.38 -9.91
N GLN A 375 16.84 -3.76 -9.54
CA GLN A 375 17.70 -2.91 -8.71
C GLN A 375 18.03 -1.61 -9.45
N LEU A 376 18.46 -1.69 -10.71
CA LEU A 376 18.74 -0.50 -11.54
C LEU A 376 17.52 0.41 -11.63
N VAL A 377 16.34 -0.15 -11.85
CA VAL A 377 15.11 0.63 -11.98
C VAL A 377 14.77 1.35 -10.66
N LYS A 378 14.87 0.65 -9.53
CA LYS A 378 14.59 1.23 -8.21
C LYS A 378 15.60 2.30 -7.81
N GLU A 379 16.88 2.10 -8.10
CA GLU A 379 17.94 3.08 -7.83
C GLU A 379 17.75 4.38 -8.62
N LEU A 380 17.26 4.31 -9.87
CA LEU A 380 16.89 5.50 -10.64
C LEU A 380 15.76 6.28 -9.98
N VAL A 381 14.72 5.59 -9.51
CA VAL A 381 13.61 6.24 -8.79
C VAL A 381 14.11 6.88 -7.50
N LEU A 382 14.93 6.18 -6.71
CA LEU A 382 15.51 6.71 -5.46
C LEU A 382 16.42 7.91 -5.69
N LYS A 383 17.20 7.93 -6.78
CA LYS A 383 18.03 9.08 -7.13
C LYS A 383 17.21 10.35 -7.33
N SER A 384 16.04 10.23 -7.95
CA SER A 384 15.17 11.38 -8.26
C SER A 384 14.20 11.71 -7.14
N SER A 385 13.64 10.71 -6.45
CA SER A 385 12.73 10.86 -5.31
C SER A 385 13.19 9.92 -4.17
N PRO A 386 14.20 10.35 -3.41
CA PRO A 386 14.78 9.50 -2.38
C PRO A 386 13.80 9.27 -1.24
N SER A 387 13.65 8.00 -0.85
CA SER A 387 13.19 7.68 0.49
C SER A 387 14.19 8.23 1.50
N THR A 388 13.72 8.74 2.64
CA THR A 388 14.60 9.31 3.66
C THR A 388 14.37 8.68 5.01
N ILE A 389 15.44 8.42 5.73
CA ILE A 389 15.37 8.25 7.18
C ILE A 389 15.58 9.61 7.85
N HIS A 390 14.68 9.94 8.77
CA HIS A 390 14.78 11.18 9.54
C HIS A 390 15.59 10.91 10.81
N VAL A 391 16.70 11.64 10.96
CA VAL A 391 17.65 11.44 12.05
C VAL A 391 18.01 12.81 12.63
N ASN A 392 17.51 13.10 13.84
CA ASN A 392 17.62 14.42 14.48
C ASN A 392 17.06 15.55 13.59
N ALA A 393 17.88 16.53 13.21
CA ALA A 393 17.46 17.65 12.36
C ALA A 393 17.77 17.41 10.86
N GLU A 394 18.27 16.23 10.51
CA GLU A 394 18.73 15.90 9.16
C GLU A 394 17.96 14.72 8.56
N ASN A 395 17.97 14.65 7.24
CA ASN A 395 17.51 13.50 6.48
C ASN A 395 18.70 12.86 5.78
N ALA A 396 18.83 11.54 5.92
CA ALA A 396 19.71 10.74 5.07
C ALA A 396 18.89 10.08 3.98
N LYS A 397 19.34 10.23 2.74
CA LYS A 397 18.66 9.73 1.55
C LYS A 397 19.08 8.30 1.31
N VAL A 398 18.12 7.43 1.10
CA VAL A 398 18.37 6.07 0.63
C VAL A 398 18.81 6.14 -0.82
N LEU A 399 19.97 5.56 -1.12
CA LEU A 399 20.53 5.48 -2.46
C LEU A 399 20.16 4.17 -3.16
N SER A 400 20.12 3.07 -2.41
CA SER A 400 19.80 1.74 -2.93
C SER A 400 19.23 0.84 -1.83
N PHE A 401 18.33 -0.06 -2.21
CA PHE A 401 17.90 -1.21 -1.39
C PHE A 401 18.66 -2.50 -1.73
N GLY A 402 19.60 -2.45 -2.68
CA GLY A 402 20.24 -3.62 -3.26
C GLY A 402 19.31 -4.42 -4.19
N LYS A 403 19.66 -5.68 -4.42
CA LYS A 403 18.81 -6.62 -5.17
C LYS A 403 17.58 -6.99 -4.35
N PRO A 404 16.42 -7.20 -4.99
CA PRO A 404 15.27 -7.73 -4.28
C PRO A 404 15.56 -9.14 -3.75
N ASP A 405 14.95 -9.47 -2.62
CA ASP A 405 14.99 -10.82 -2.02
C ASP A 405 14.15 -11.81 -2.84
N GLU A 406 13.07 -11.33 -3.44
CA GLU A 406 12.25 -12.08 -4.39
C GLU A 406 12.08 -11.29 -5.69
N ASP A 407 12.35 -11.96 -6.81
CA ASP A 407 12.10 -11.49 -8.18
C ASP A 407 11.40 -12.62 -8.92
N SER A 408 10.10 -12.44 -9.18
CA SER A 408 9.22 -13.48 -9.71
C SER A 408 8.21 -12.91 -10.69
N THR A 409 7.44 -13.77 -11.35
CA THR A 409 6.34 -13.33 -12.21
C THR A 409 4.98 -13.83 -11.73
N PHE A 410 3.95 -13.02 -11.98
CA PHE A 410 2.55 -13.32 -11.67
C PHE A 410 1.69 -13.02 -12.89
N THR A 411 0.88 -13.97 -13.33
CA THR A 411 -0.10 -13.74 -14.40
C THR A 411 -1.45 -13.38 -13.79
N ASP A 412 -1.98 -12.21 -14.14
CA ASP A 412 -3.27 -11.75 -13.62
C ASP A 412 -4.46 -12.43 -14.31
N VAL A 413 -5.67 -12.11 -13.82
CA VAL A 413 -6.94 -12.65 -14.35
C VAL A 413 -7.18 -12.34 -15.84
N TRP A 414 -6.48 -11.35 -16.39
CA TRP A 414 -6.57 -10.94 -17.79
C TRP A 414 -5.47 -11.54 -18.67
N GLY A 415 -4.53 -12.31 -18.09
CA GLY A 415 -3.42 -12.90 -18.80
C GLY A 415 -2.27 -11.93 -19.06
N ARG A 416 -2.16 -10.84 -18.30
CA ARG A 416 -0.97 -9.99 -18.30
C ARG A 416 0.07 -10.53 -17.33
N VAL A 417 1.34 -10.46 -17.71
CA VAL A 417 2.46 -10.95 -16.91
C VAL A 417 3.07 -9.78 -16.15
N TRP A 418 2.98 -9.83 -14.82
CA TRP A 418 3.54 -8.87 -13.89
C TRP A 418 4.86 -9.41 -13.34
N GLN A 419 5.87 -8.54 -13.22
CA GLN A 419 7.06 -8.77 -12.42
C GLN A 419 6.74 -8.36 -10.98
N VAL A 420 7.07 -9.23 -10.03
CA VAL A 420 6.82 -9.01 -8.60
C VAL A 420 8.16 -8.98 -7.90
N CYS A 421 8.55 -7.80 -7.43
CA CYS A 421 9.80 -7.57 -6.74
C CYS A 421 9.54 -7.27 -5.26
N ILE A 422 10.25 -7.97 -4.36
CA ILE A 422 10.13 -7.77 -2.93
C ILE A 422 11.50 -7.48 -2.34
N TRP A 423 11.67 -6.31 -1.73
CA TRP A 423 12.83 -5.96 -0.93
C TRP A 423 12.46 -6.00 0.54
N HIS A 424 13.30 -6.68 1.30
CA HIS A 424 13.28 -6.63 2.74
C HIS A 424 14.23 -5.53 3.22
N VAL A 425 13.63 -4.40 3.56
CA VAL A 425 14.33 -3.19 3.97
C VAL A 425 14.56 -3.24 5.48
N THR A 426 15.78 -3.62 5.85
CA THR A 426 16.26 -3.66 7.23
C THR A 426 17.23 -2.51 7.46
N SER A 427 16.85 -1.59 8.33
CA SER A 427 17.70 -0.54 8.89
C SER A 427 17.84 -0.74 10.39
N TRP A 428 18.60 0.11 11.08
CA TRP A 428 18.62 0.10 12.54
C TRP A 428 17.22 0.24 13.10
N PHE A 429 16.38 1.14 12.56
CA PHE A 429 15.09 1.49 13.16
C PHE A 429 13.90 0.70 12.63
N THR A 430 14.04 0.03 11.48
CA THR A 430 12.91 -0.58 10.77
C THR A 430 13.26 -1.95 10.18
N SER A 431 12.29 -2.85 10.14
CA SER A 431 12.34 -4.09 9.35
C SER A 431 11.00 -4.24 8.62
N ASN A 432 10.96 -3.81 7.35
CA ASN A 432 9.74 -3.74 6.53
C ASN A 432 9.99 -4.30 5.13
N TRP A 433 8.92 -4.56 4.38
CA TRP A 433 8.97 -5.05 3.01
C TRP A 433 8.45 -4.00 2.03
N LEU A 434 9.26 -3.63 1.04
CA LEU A 434 8.79 -2.92 -0.14
C LEU A 434 8.37 -3.97 -1.16
N VAL A 435 7.11 -3.94 -1.59
CA VAL A 435 6.55 -4.84 -2.60
C VAL A 435 6.16 -4.02 -3.81
N GLU A 436 6.64 -4.42 -4.98
CA GLU A 436 6.39 -3.77 -6.27
C GLU A 436 5.78 -4.77 -7.26
N PHE A 437 4.73 -4.35 -7.95
CA PHE A 437 4.11 -5.06 -9.07
C PHE A 437 4.30 -4.22 -10.33
N ASP A 438 5.16 -4.70 -11.22
CA ASP A 438 5.53 -4.04 -12.45
C ASP A 438 4.94 -4.77 -13.66
N LEU A 439 4.13 -4.10 -14.47
CA LEU A 439 3.65 -4.57 -15.76
C LEU A 439 4.57 -4.02 -16.85
N PRO A 440 5.36 -4.88 -17.53
CA PRO A 440 6.18 -4.45 -18.66
C PRO A 440 5.31 -3.92 -19.81
N VAL A 441 5.66 -2.73 -20.29
CA VAL A 441 5.05 -2.06 -21.45
C VAL A 441 6.16 -1.57 -22.39
N PRO A 442 5.88 -1.27 -23.68
CA PRO A 442 6.95 -0.98 -24.64
C PRO A 442 7.88 0.17 -24.24
N ASP A 443 7.34 1.24 -23.65
CA ASP A 443 8.12 2.39 -23.20
C ASP A 443 8.64 2.31 -21.76
N GLY A 444 8.38 1.21 -21.03
CA GLY A 444 8.91 0.97 -19.68
C GLY A 444 8.03 0.06 -18.82
N HIS A 445 7.58 0.54 -17.67
CA HIS A 445 6.71 -0.21 -16.75
C HIS A 445 5.51 0.61 -16.30
N VAL A 446 4.36 -0.03 -16.18
CA VAL A 446 3.23 0.50 -15.40
C VAL A 446 3.07 -0.36 -14.17
N GLY A 447 2.92 0.24 -12.99
CA GLY A 447 2.93 -0.57 -11.78
C GLY A 447 2.37 0.13 -10.57
N PHE A 448 2.54 -0.56 -9.45
CA PHE A 448 2.25 -0.01 -8.14
C PHE A 448 3.11 -0.65 -7.07
N GLU A 449 3.39 0.12 -6.01
CA GLU A 449 4.22 -0.34 -4.90
C GLU A 449 3.63 0.04 -3.54
N ARG A 450 4.06 -0.70 -2.51
CA ARG A 450 3.67 -0.47 -1.12
C ARG A 450 4.71 -0.97 -0.11
N ASN A 451 4.82 -0.24 1.01
CA ASN A 451 5.53 -0.70 2.20
C ASN A 451 4.61 -1.52 3.11
N LEU A 452 5.05 -2.70 3.51
CA LEU A 452 4.34 -3.65 4.36
C LEU A 452 5.15 -3.97 5.62
N GLY A 453 4.48 -4.09 6.76
CA GLY A 453 5.06 -4.75 7.94
C GLY A 453 4.94 -6.26 7.85
N ALA A 454 5.53 -6.98 8.81
CA ALA A 454 5.46 -8.45 8.84
C ALA A 454 4.04 -8.99 9.08
N LEU A 455 3.31 -8.37 10.01
CA LEU A 455 1.95 -8.77 10.37
C LEU A 455 0.98 -8.58 9.20
N GLY A 456 0.35 -9.67 8.74
CA GLY A 456 -0.64 -9.65 7.67
C GLY A 456 -0.07 -9.44 6.27
N ARG A 457 1.27 -9.50 6.11
CA ARG A 457 1.97 -9.28 4.83
C ARG A 457 1.40 -10.13 3.70
N SER A 458 1.27 -11.43 3.93
CA SER A 458 0.75 -12.39 2.95
C SER A 458 -0.64 -11.98 2.47
N GLY A 459 -1.53 -11.60 3.40
CA GLY A 459 -2.87 -11.10 3.06
C GLY A 459 -2.86 -9.80 2.25
N GLN A 460 -1.90 -8.91 2.47
CA GLN A 460 -1.75 -7.68 1.68
C GLN A 460 -1.24 -7.98 0.26
N ILE A 461 -0.28 -8.89 0.11
CA ILE A 461 0.20 -9.34 -1.21
C ILE A 461 -0.94 -9.95 -2.04
N GLU A 462 -1.84 -10.74 -1.44
CA GLU A 462 -3.02 -11.25 -2.14
C GLU A 462 -3.99 -10.15 -2.59
N ARG A 463 -4.11 -9.05 -1.83
CA ARG A 463 -4.90 -7.88 -2.24
C ARG A 463 -4.23 -7.10 -3.37
N MET A 464 -2.90 -7.01 -3.37
CA MET A 464 -2.12 -6.43 -4.45
C MET A 464 -2.27 -7.26 -5.74
N LYS A 465 -2.20 -8.61 -5.65
CA LYS A 465 -2.50 -9.50 -6.78
C LYS A 465 -3.91 -9.27 -7.34
N LEU A 466 -4.92 -9.10 -6.48
CA LEU A 466 -6.27 -8.74 -6.92
C LEU A 466 -6.30 -7.40 -7.67
N LEU A 467 -5.62 -6.37 -7.15
CA LEU A 467 -5.58 -5.03 -7.74
C LEU A 467 -5.02 -5.01 -9.16
N THR A 468 -4.10 -5.93 -9.50
CA THR A 468 -3.60 -6.06 -10.87
C THR A 468 -4.75 -6.14 -11.87
N GLY A 469 -5.79 -6.93 -11.58
CA GLY A 469 -6.99 -7.09 -12.41
C GLY A 469 -7.86 -5.84 -12.56
N PHE A 470 -7.56 -4.76 -11.84
CA PHE A 470 -8.31 -3.50 -11.89
C PHE A 470 -7.50 -2.35 -12.48
N LEU A 471 -6.29 -2.59 -12.97
CA LEU A 471 -5.51 -1.57 -13.68
C LEU A 471 -5.85 -1.56 -15.18
N ALA A 472 -6.22 -0.39 -15.69
CA ALA A 472 -6.47 -0.14 -17.11
C ALA A 472 -5.33 0.67 -17.73
N VAL A 473 -4.71 0.12 -18.77
CA VAL A 473 -3.46 0.62 -19.36
C VAL A 473 -3.49 0.41 -20.88
N SER A 474 -3.16 1.44 -21.67
CA SER A 474 -2.78 1.29 -23.08
C SER A 474 -1.29 1.04 -23.18
N TYR A 475 -0.85 0.24 -24.15
CA TYR A 475 0.57 0.00 -24.38
C TYR A 475 1.04 0.96 -25.46
N GLU A 476 2.07 1.73 -25.17
CA GLU A 476 2.58 2.75 -26.09
C GLU A 476 4.10 2.69 -26.17
N GLY A 477 4.66 3.08 -27.32
CA GLY A 477 6.10 3.25 -27.49
C GLY A 477 6.46 3.59 -28.93
N THR A 478 7.73 3.87 -29.17
CA THR A 478 8.29 3.92 -30.52
C THR A 478 8.33 2.51 -31.14
N LEU A 479 8.40 2.38 -32.46
CA LEU A 479 8.49 1.07 -33.11
C LEU A 479 9.76 0.31 -32.71
N ALA A 480 10.84 1.03 -32.40
CA ALA A 480 12.05 0.43 -31.81
C ALA A 480 11.78 -0.16 -30.41
N GLN A 481 11.07 0.58 -29.54
CA GLN A 481 10.65 0.11 -28.22
C GLN A 481 9.69 -1.09 -28.31
N TRP A 482 8.77 -1.10 -29.27
CA TRP A 482 7.90 -2.25 -29.54
C TRP A 482 8.70 -3.48 -29.94
N ASN A 483 9.71 -3.33 -30.81
CA ASN A 483 10.55 -4.45 -31.22
C ASN A 483 11.30 -5.08 -30.03
N GLY A 484 11.91 -4.26 -29.16
CA GLY A 484 12.62 -4.79 -27.99
C GLY A 484 11.68 -5.35 -26.90
N PHE A 485 10.47 -4.82 -26.75
CA PHE A 485 9.43 -5.39 -25.89
C PHE A 485 8.92 -6.75 -26.41
N LEU A 486 8.58 -6.84 -27.69
CA LEU A 486 8.11 -8.08 -28.33
C LEU A 486 9.18 -9.20 -28.33
N ALA A 487 10.46 -8.84 -28.19
CA ALA A 487 11.53 -9.80 -27.98
C ALA A 487 11.47 -10.48 -26.59
N GLN A 488 10.83 -9.87 -25.59
CA GLN A 488 10.69 -10.39 -24.23
C GLN A 488 9.53 -11.39 -24.10
N LYS A 489 9.60 -12.51 -24.83
CA LYS A 489 8.49 -13.48 -24.96
C LYS A 489 7.86 -13.93 -23.64
N ALA A 490 8.65 -14.03 -22.56
CA ALA A 490 8.16 -14.45 -21.24
C ALA A 490 7.33 -13.37 -20.51
N LEU A 491 7.42 -12.11 -20.92
CA LEU A 491 6.75 -10.96 -20.32
C LEU A 491 5.53 -10.51 -21.13
N LEU A 492 5.28 -11.11 -22.29
CA LEU A 492 4.17 -10.69 -23.15
C LEU A 492 2.83 -11.09 -22.55
N PRO A 493 1.84 -10.16 -22.53
CA PRO A 493 0.49 -10.53 -22.17
C PRO A 493 -0.09 -11.48 -23.20
N LYS A 494 -1.11 -12.25 -22.80
CA LYS A 494 -1.78 -13.25 -23.63
C LYS A 494 -2.21 -12.71 -25.01
N ALA A 495 -2.69 -11.47 -25.08
CA ALA A 495 -3.12 -10.83 -26.32
C ALA A 495 -1.97 -10.57 -27.32
N LEU A 496 -0.72 -10.57 -26.85
CA LEU A 496 0.50 -10.37 -27.64
C LEU A 496 1.39 -11.62 -27.68
N ALA A 497 0.91 -12.77 -27.20
CA ALA A 497 1.67 -14.02 -27.18
C ALA A 497 1.95 -14.58 -28.59
N GLN A 498 1.15 -14.15 -29.58
CA GLN A 498 1.38 -14.44 -31.00
C GLN A 498 1.90 -13.18 -31.71
N PRO A 499 2.67 -13.33 -32.81
CA PRO A 499 3.12 -12.18 -33.59
C PRO A 499 1.91 -11.49 -34.23
N VAL A 500 1.50 -10.35 -33.67
CA VAL A 500 0.42 -9.51 -34.21
C VAL A 500 0.95 -8.27 -34.93
N LEU A 501 2.25 -7.98 -34.84
CA LEU A 501 2.88 -6.79 -35.38
C LEU A 501 4.04 -7.18 -36.30
N HIS A 502 4.01 -6.69 -37.53
CA HIS A 502 5.08 -6.85 -38.52
C HIS A 502 5.49 -5.49 -39.06
N VAL A 503 6.74 -5.11 -38.86
CA VAL A 503 7.29 -3.80 -39.28
C VAL A 503 8.55 -4.03 -40.08
N ASP A 504 8.56 -3.54 -41.33
CA ASP A 504 9.75 -3.36 -42.15
C ASP A 504 9.96 -1.86 -42.36
N TYR A 505 11.00 -1.31 -41.70
CA TYR A 505 11.23 0.13 -41.66
C TYR A 505 11.38 0.72 -43.06
N GLY A 506 10.63 1.79 -43.32
CA GLY A 506 10.56 2.47 -44.61
C GLY A 506 9.77 1.72 -45.70
N ARG A 507 9.18 0.55 -45.39
CA ARG A 507 8.55 -0.32 -46.40
C ARG A 507 7.13 -0.72 -46.08
N SER A 508 6.87 -1.30 -44.90
CA SER A 508 5.54 -1.79 -44.58
C SER A 508 5.28 -1.90 -43.08
N PHE A 509 4.06 -1.57 -42.70
CA PHE A 509 3.48 -1.87 -41.40
C PHE A 509 2.32 -2.84 -41.62
N ALA A 510 2.24 -3.89 -40.82
CA ALA A 510 1.07 -4.76 -40.76
C ALA A 510 0.72 -5.11 -39.31
N PHE A 511 -0.57 -5.02 -39.02
CA PHE A 511 -1.18 -5.52 -37.81
C PHE A 511 -2.04 -6.73 -38.15
N ASP A 512 -1.70 -7.89 -37.59
CA ASP A 512 -2.38 -9.17 -37.79
C ASP A 512 -3.02 -9.62 -36.47
N GLY A 513 -4.02 -8.86 -36.02
CA GLY A 513 -4.76 -9.18 -34.82
C GLY A 513 -5.86 -10.20 -35.10
N ARG A 514 -6.26 -10.96 -34.06
CA ARG A 514 -7.33 -11.96 -34.17
C ARG A 514 -8.61 -11.42 -34.81
N ARG A 515 -9.01 -10.19 -34.46
CA ARG A 515 -10.29 -9.59 -34.87
C ARG A 515 -10.19 -8.62 -36.03
N VAL A 516 -9.01 -8.04 -36.22
CA VAL A 516 -8.77 -7.02 -37.23
C VAL A 516 -7.36 -7.16 -37.77
N THR A 517 -7.27 -7.18 -39.09
CA THR A 517 -5.99 -7.21 -39.80
C THR A 517 -5.94 -6.03 -40.75
N PHE A 518 -4.82 -5.32 -40.83
CA PHE A 518 -4.62 -4.28 -41.84
C PHE A 518 -3.13 -4.06 -42.09
N SER A 519 -2.79 -3.48 -43.24
CA SER A 519 -1.42 -3.15 -43.59
C SER A 519 -1.35 -1.91 -44.46
N TYR A 520 -0.21 -1.21 -44.39
CA TYR A 520 0.06 -0.03 -45.19
C TYR A 520 1.55 0.12 -45.49
N GLY A 521 1.88 0.80 -46.58
CA GLY A 521 3.25 1.21 -46.91
C GLY A 521 3.51 2.69 -46.59
N PRO A 522 4.73 3.20 -46.85
CA PRO A 522 5.14 4.57 -46.57
C PRO A 522 4.28 5.62 -47.29
N GLU A 523 3.57 5.23 -48.35
CA GLU A 523 2.61 6.09 -49.03
C GLU A 523 1.42 6.50 -48.15
N LEU A 524 1.11 5.76 -47.07
CA LEU A 524 0.11 6.16 -46.10
C LEU A 524 0.73 7.04 -45.01
N GLN A 525 1.78 6.54 -44.36
CA GLN A 525 2.45 7.20 -43.23
C GLN A 525 3.91 6.73 -43.16
N LYS A 526 4.83 7.59 -42.69
CA LYS A 526 6.19 7.20 -42.32
C LYS A 526 6.21 6.01 -41.35
N ILE A 527 7.18 5.12 -41.57
CA ILE A 527 7.39 3.90 -40.77
C ILE A 527 8.88 3.84 -40.46
N ASP A 528 9.30 4.43 -39.35
CA ASP A 528 10.68 4.39 -38.91
C ASP A 528 10.81 3.96 -37.44
N GLN A 529 12.03 3.94 -36.91
CA GLN A 529 12.29 3.55 -35.53
C GLN A 529 11.64 4.48 -34.50
N GLY A 530 11.47 5.76 -34.83
CA GLY A 530 10.90 6.81 -33.98
C GLY A 530 9.39 6.98 -34.11
N SER A 531 8.79 6.49 -35.20
CA SER A 531 7.34 6.34 -35.36
C SER A 531 6.79 5.57 -34.16
N ARG A 532 5.56 5.88 -33.76
CA ARG A 532 4.97 5.39 -32.51
C ARG A 532 3.77 4.50 -32.79
N LEU A 533 3.53 3.58 -31.88
CA LEU A 533 2.37 2.71 -31.88
C LEU A 533 1.77 2.70 -30.48
N ARG A 534 0.45 2.86 -30.42
CA ARG A 534 -0.37 2.64 -29.23
C ARG A 534 -1.36 1.51 -29.49
N LEU A 535 -1.38 0.55 -28.59
CA LEU A 535 -2.42 -0.47 -28.51
C LEU A 535 -3.32 -0.16 -27.31
N ASP A 536 -4.58 0.10 -27.60
CA ASP A 536 -5.62 0.34 -26.61
C ASP A 536 -6.32 -0.99 -26.31
N PHE A 537 -6.41 -1.36 -25.03
CA PHE A 537 -7.05 -2.60 -24.60
C PHE A 537 -8.50 -2.35 -24.18
N GLY A 538 -9.36 -3.29 -24.52
CA GLY A 538 -10.77 -3.30 -24.12
C GLY A 538 -11.14 -4.60 -23.42
N PHE A 539 -12.10 -4.53 -22.50
CA PHE A 539 -12.69 -5.69 -21.86
C PHE A 539 -13.82 -6.21 -22.74
N ILE A 540 -13.55 -7.24 -23.54
CA ILE A 540 -14.48 -7.77 -24.53
C ILE A 540 -15.27 -8.93 -23.93
N PRO A 541 -16.62 -8.89 -23.91
CA PRO A 541 -17.44 -10.00 -23.47
C PRO A 541 -17.11 -11.31 -24.19
N ASP A 542 -16.98 -12.40 -23.44
CA ASP A 542 -16.80 -13.75 -23.98
C ASP A 542 -17.64 -14.77 -23.18
N ALA A 543 -17.60 -16.04 -23.57
CA ALA A 543 -18.36 -17.11 -22.90
C ALA A 543 -17.95 -17.34 -21.42
N ARG A 544 -16.81 -16.78 -20.97
CA ARG A 544 -16.32 -16.86 -19.59
C ARG A 544 -16.51 -15.55 -18.82
N GLY A 545 -17.23 -14.58 -19.38
CA GLY A 545 -17.46 -13.25 -18.81
C GLY A 545 -16.85 -12.17 -19.70
N ALA A 546 -15.53 -12.01 -19.64
CA ALA A 546 -14.80 -11.08 -20.49
C ALA A 546 -13.34 -11.50 -20.70
N VAL A 547 -12.73 -11.00 -21.77
CA VAL A 547 -11.29 -11.07 -22.04
C VAL A 547 -10.73 -9.68 -22.24
N LEU A 548 -9.52 -9.43 -21.77
CA LEU A 548 -8.77 -8.23 -22.13
C LEU A 548 -8.07 -8.46 -23.47
N ASP A 549 -8.42 -7.70 -24.48
CA ASP A 549 -7.88 -7.86 -25.84
C ASP A 549 -7.69 -6.49 -26.52
N ILE A 550 -6.97 -6.47 -27.63
CA ILE A 550 -6.68 -5.25 -28.38
C ILE A 550 -7.99 -4.74 -29.01
N ALA A 551 -8.39 -3.54 -28.61
CA ALA A 551 -9.60 -2.86 -29.07
C ALA A 551 -9.28 -1.59 -29.87
N GLY A 552 -8.04 -1.10 -29.83
CA GLY A 552 -7.60 0.01 -30.65
C GLY A 552 -6.14 -0.12 -31.06
N VAL A 553 -5.85 0.30 -32.30
CA VAL A 553 -4.51 0.37 -32.85
C VAL A 553 -4.33 1.77 -33.41
N ALA A 554 -3.35 2.52 -32.87
CA ALA A 554 -3.01 3.85 -33.37
C ALA A 554 -1.52 3.92 -33.65
N ALA A 555 -1.14 3.92 -34.94
CA ALA A 555 0.22 4.14 -35.38
C ALA A 555 0.37 5.59 -35.81
N TYR A 556 1.37 6.31 -35.32
CA TYR A 556 1.46 7.75 -35.56
C TYR A 556 2.90 8.26 -35.61
N ASP A 557 3.10 9.36 -36.31
CA ASP A 557 4.38 10.05 -36.42
C ASP A 557 4.25 11.48 -35.89
N ARG A 558 5.15 11.86 -34.97
CA ARG A 558 5.11 13.17 -34.30
C ARG A 558 5.68 14.28 -35.18
N GLU A 559 6.65 13.96 -36.04
CA GLU A 559 7.30 14.94 -36.92
C GLU A 559 6.40 15.27 -38.10
N GLU A 560 5.93 14.24 -38.81
CA GLU A 560 4.99 14.40 -39.93
C GLU A 560 3.59 14.76 -39.48
N LYS A 561 3.32 14.65 -38.17
CA LYS A 561 2.01 14.93 -37.62
C LYS A 561 0.97 14.09 -38.37
N THR A 562 1.14 12.78 -38.38
CA THR A 562 0.20 11.82 -39.01
C THR A 562 -0.20 10.74 -38.03
N GLU A 563 -1.42 10.21 -38.16
CA GLU A 563 -1.92 9.09 -37.35
C GLU A 563 -2.85 8.20 -38.18
N VAL A 564 -2.59 6.89 -38.14
CA VAL A 564 -3.46 5.82 -38.64
C VAL A 564 -4.11 5.15 -37.45
N GLY A 565 -5.44 5.16 -37.39
CA GLY A 565 -6.22 4.64 -36.27
C GLY A 565 -7.25 3.59 -36.70
N VAL A 566 -7.34 2.50 -35.94
CA VAL A 566 -8.37 1.47 -36.09
C VAL A 566 -8.95 1.15 -34.72
N PHE A 567 -10.26 1.37 -34.53
CA PHE A 567 -10.90 1.36 -33.22
C PHE A 567 -12.17 0.52 -33.20
N ARG A 568 -12.25 -0.43 -32.27
CA ARG A 568 -13.40 -1.28 -32.02
C ARG A 568 -14.39 -0.56 -31.11
N HIS A 569 -15.68 -0.66 -31.45
CA HIS A 569 -16.78 -0.09 -30.67
C HIS A 569 -17.87 -1.14 -30.48
N GLY A 570 -18.21 -1.47 -29.23
CA GLY A 570 -19.36 -2.30 -28.93
C GLY A 570 -20.65 -1.49 -28.98
N ALA A 571 -21.75 -2.12 -29.38
CA ALA A 571 -23.08 -1.54 -29.29
C ALA A 571 -23.32 -1.08 -27.85
N PRO A 572 -23.81 0.15 -27.61
CA PRO A 572 -24.01 0.66 -26.26
C PRO A 572 -25.02 -0.20 -25.50
N ALA A 573 -24.86 -0.28 -24.18
CA ALA A 573 -25.85 -0.95 -23.33
C ALA A 573 -27.21 -0.26 -23.44
N GLN A 574 -28.30 -0.99 -23.16
CA GLN A 574 -29.64 -0.38 -23.16
C GLN A 574 -29.75 0.80 -22.19
N SER A 575 -29.05 0.70 -21.05
CA SER A 575 -28.93 1.72 -20.00
C SER A 575 -27.98 2.87 -20.35
N ALA A 576 -27.31 2.83 -21.52
CA ALA A 576 -26.40 3.90 -21.91
C ALA A 576 -27.16 5.22 -22.14
N GLY A 577 -26.50 6.33 -21.80
CA GLY A 577 -27.02 7.67 -22.03
C GLY A 577 -27.20 8.01 -23.51
N GLU A 578 -27.96 9.06 -23.78
CA GLU A 578 -28.33 9.48 -25.13
C GLU A 578 -27.12 9.76 -26.02
N ASP A 579 -26.05 10.37 -25.47
CA ASP A 579 -24.81 10.63 -26.20
C ASP A 579 -24.19 9.35 -26.77
N ALA A 580 -24.12 8.28 -25.98
CA ALA A 580 -23.56 7.00 -26.43
C ALA A 580 -24.43 6.33 -27.50
N LYS A 581 -25.76 6.47 -27.40
CA LYS A 581 -26.72 5.97 -28.39
C LYS A 581 -26.63 6.74 -29.70
N ASN A 582 -26.58 8.07 -29.63
CA ASN A 582 -26.39 8.95 -30.78
C ASN A 582 -25.06 8.69 -31.49
N GLU A 583 -24.01 8.49 -30.71
CA GLU A 583 -22.67 8.25 -31.24
C GLU A 583 -22.56 6.86 -31.89
N TRP A 584 -23.29 5.87 -31.37
CA TRP A 584 -23.48 4.58 -32.04
C TRP A 584 -24.31 4.69 -33.32
N ASP A 585 -25.41 5.42 -33.28
CA ASP A 585 -26.29 5.66 -34.43
C ASP A 585 -25.53 6.30 -35.60
N LYS A 586 -24.69 7.31 -35.32
CA LYS A 586 -23.83 7.90 -36.34
C LYS A 586 -22.91 6.89 -37.00
N ARG A 587 -22.27 6.00 -36.22
CA ARG A 587 -21.40 4.94 -36.76
C ARG A 587 -22.20 3.95 -37.60
N LEU A 588 -23.32 3.46 -37.08
CA LEU A 588 -24.16 2.46 -37.75
C LEU A 588 -24.63 2.94 -39.14
N HIS A 589 -24.99 4.22 -39.25
CA HIS A 589 -25.50 4.82 -40.47
C HIS A 589 -24.42 5.59 -41.27
N HIS A 590 -23.13 5.50 -40.88
CA HIS A 590 -22.02 6.22 -41.49
C HIS A 590 -22.28 7.74 -41.62
N ARG A 591 -22.93 8.34 -40.62
CA ARG A 591 -23.19 9.79 -40.59
C ARG A 591 -21.95 10.52 -40.13
N HIS A 592 -21.85 11.80 -40.49
CA HIS A 592 -20.78 12.69 -40.06
C HIS A 592 -20.49 12.57 -38.54
N PRO A 593 -19.22 12.35 -38.11
CA PRO A 593 -17.98 12.44 -38.89
C PRO A 593 -17.45 11.11 -39.48
N TYR A 594 -18.31 10.09 -39.64
CA TYR A 594 -17.95 8.75 -40.17
C TYR A 594 -18.32 8.53 -41.64
N ASP A 595 -18.66 9.61 -42.34
CA ASP A 595 -19.08 9.67 -43.74
C ASP A 595 -17.90 9.82 -44.71
N ALA A 596 -16.67 9.61 -44.24
CA ALA A 596 -15.43 9.86 -44.98
C ALA A 596 -15.28 11.33 -45.46
N VAL A 597 -15.85 12.27 -44.72
CA VAL A 597 -15.61 13.71 -44.88
C VAL A 597 -14.65 14.18 -43.79
N ALA A 598 -13.62 14.94 -44.18
CA ALA A 598 -12.61 15.40 -43.24
C ALA A 598 -13.16 16.47 -42.29
N VAL A 599 -12.75 16.39 -41.02
CA VAL A 599 -13.14 17.29 -39.93
C VAL A 599 -11.89 17.83 -39.27
N SER A 600 -11.85 19.15 -39.07
CA SER A 600 -10.79 19.83 -38.32
C SER A 600 -11.19 20.01 -36.86
N ALA A 601 -10.32 19.58 -35.95
CA ALA A 601 -10.44 19.78 -34.51
C ALA A 601 -9.04 19.84 -33.87
N ASN A 602 -8.82 20.78 -32.95
CA ASN A 602 -7.59 20.88 -32.13
C ASN A 602 -6.28 20.78 -32.95
N ASP A 603 -6.11 21.66 -33.95
CA ASP A 603 -4.93 21.73 -34.83
C ASP A 603 -4.66 20.49 -35.71
N ARG A 604 -5.61 19.56 -35.76
CA ARG A 604 -5.56 18.35 -36.58
C ARG A 604 -6.77 18.26 -37.49
N GLN A 605 -6.57 17.66 -38.64
CA GLN A 605 -7.64 17.24 -39.53
C GLN A 605 -7.75 15.72 -39.51
N SER A 606 -8.96 15.20 -39.34
CA SER A 606 -9.25 13.77 -39.28
C SER A 606 -10.26 13.40 -40.35
N ILE A 607 -10.11 12.22 -40.93
CA ILE A 607 -11.10 11.61 -41.82
C ILE A 607 -11.36 10.19 -41.32
N SER A 608 -12.63 9.81 -41.19
CA SER A 608 -12.99 8.52 -40.61
C SER A 608 -14.14 7.87 -41.36
N THR A 609 -14.17 6.54 -41.33
CA THR A 609 -15.34 5.78 -41.76
C THR A 609 -15.48 4.50 -40.95
N ILE A 610 -16.63 3.83 -41.08
CA ILE A 610 -16.88 2.53 -40.49
C ILE A 610 -16.62 1.44 -41.53
N PHE A 611 -15.93 0.38 -41.11
CA PHE A 611 -15.66 -0.76 -41.98
C PHE A 611 -16.96 -1.50 -42.31
N GLY A 612 -17.23 -1.68 -43.61
CA GLY A 612 -18.44 -2.32 -44.11
C GLY A 612 -19.38 -1.35 -44.82
N LYS A 613 -20.66 -1.75 -44.95
CA LYS A 613 -21.71 -0.93 -45.56
C LYS A 613 -22.56 -0.29 -44.46
N PRO A 614 -23.12 0.91 -44.68
CA PRO A 614 -24.12 1.49 -43.79
C PRO A 614 -25.38 0.62 -43.76
N ASP A 615 -26.13 0.72 -42.66
CA ASP A 615 -27.39 -0.01 -42.43
C ASP A 615 -27.31 -1.53 -42.65
N PRO A 616 -26.30 -2.20 -42.06
CA PRO A 616 -26.16 -3.66 -42.15
C PRO A 616 -27.39 -4.37 -41.57
N GLN A 617 -27.85 -5.42 -42.25
CA GLN A 617 -28.95 -6.26 -41.82
C GLN A 617 -28.46 -7.71 -41.65
N PRO A 618 -28.50 -8.28 -40.43
CA PRO A 618 -28.93 -7.66 -39.17
C PRO A 618 -27.93 -6.61 -38.65
N ALA A 619 -28.39 -5.70 -37.78
CA ALA A 619 -27.53 -4.71 -37.14
C ALA A 619 -26.43 -5.40 -36.29
N PRO A 620 -25.14 -5.07 -36.48
CA PRO A 620 -24.05 -5.74 -35.81
C PRO A 620 -23.96 -5.28 -34.34
N GLY A 621 -23.46 -6.16 -33.47
CA GLY A 621 -23.16 -5.80 -32.09
C GLY A 621 -21.84 -5.03 -31.93
N VAL A 622 -21.03 -4.93 -32.99
CA VAL A 622 -19.70 -4.32 -32.97
C VAL A 622 -19.44 -3.60 -34.29
N LEU A 623 -18.78 -2.44 -34.23
CA LEU A 623 -18.34 -1.67 -35.39
C LEU A 623 -16.85 -1.31 -35.25
N TYR A 624 -16.19 -1.12 -36.38
CA TYR A 624 -14.79 -0.71 -36.45
C TYR A 624 -14.66 0.62 -37.18
N THR A 625 -14.11 1.62 -36.49
CA THR A 625 -13.75 2.91 -37.10
C THR A 625 -12.34 2.81 -37.67
N PHE A 626 -12.20 3.15 -38.94
CA PHE A 626 -10.91 3.39 -39.59
C PHE A 626 -10.73 4.89 -39.76
N GLN A 627 -9.57 5.39 -39.35
CA GLN A 627 -9.30 6.82 -39.26
C GLN A 627 -7.89 7.13 -39.77
N TYR A 628 -7.77 8.27 -40.46
CA TYR A 628 -6.49 8.91 -40.75
C TYR A 628 -6.52 10.34 -40.22
N ARG A 629 -5.44 10.79 -39.57
CA ARG A 629 -5.24 12.18 -39.14
C ARG A 629 -3.98 12.76 -39.76
N ALA A 630 -4.04 14.06 -40.05
CA ALA A 630 -2.94 14.86 -40.57
C ALA A 630 -3.00 16.29 -40.02
N GLU A 631 -2.11 17.16 -40.47
CA GLU A 631 -2.19 18.59 -40.21
C GLU A 631 -3.44 19.23 -40.82
N ASN A 632 -3.90 20.32 -40.22
CA ASN A 632 -4.99 21.14 -40.74
C ASN A 632 -4.68 21.71 -42.14
N GLY A 633 -5.71 21.80 -42.98
CA GLY A 633 -5.59 22.33 -44.34
C GLY A 633 -5.20 21.27 -45.39
N THR A 634 -5.10 20.01 -44.99
CA THR A 634 -4.94 18.90 -45.94
C THR A 634 -6.20 18.79 -46.82
N ALA A 635 -6.03 18.78 -48.14
CA ALA A 635 -7.16 18.71 -49.06
C ALA A 635 -8.02 17.46 -48.83
N GLN A 636 -9.34 17.58 -48.96
CA GLN A 636 -10.30 16.48 -48.77
C GLN A 636 -9.93 15.24 -49.60
N ASP A 637 -9.57 15.42 -50.88
CA ASP A 637 -9.21 14.31 -51.76
C ASP A 637 -7.93 13.60 -51.31
N ALA A 638 -6.96 14.35 -50.76
CA ALA A 638 -5.74 13.77 -50.21
C ALA A 638 -6.02 12.97 -48.93
N MET A 639 -6.86 13.50 -48.04
CA MET A 639 -7.33 12.77 -46.84
C MET A 639 -8.08 11.49 -47.23
N LYS A 640 -8.97 11.58 -48.22
CA LYS A 640 -9.74 10.43 -48.72
C LYS A 640 -8.85 9.35 -49.34
N ALA A 641 -7.86 9.74 -50.15
CA ALA A 641 -6.89 8.81 -50.71
C ALA A 641 -6.12 8.04 -49.63
N LYS A 642 -5.73 8.71 -48.54
CA LYS A 642 -5.08 8.07 -47.38
C LYS A 642 -6.01 7.09 -46.67
N LEU A 643 -7.26 7.47 -46.42
CA LEU A 643 -8.24 6.56 -45.83
C LEU A 643 -8.50 5.33 -46.71
N ASP A 644 -8.56 5.50 -48.04
CA ASP A 644 -8.78 4.39 -48.97
C ASP A 644 -7.59 3.43 -49.02
N LEU A 645 -6.35 3.94 -48.91
CA LEU A 645 -5.15 3.12 -48.76
C LEU A 645 -5.21 2.24 -47.51
N LEU A 646 -5.65 2.82 -46.38
CA LEU A 646 -5.81 2.09 -45.13
C LEU A 646 -6.85 0.96 -45.24
N LEU A 647 -7.99 1.23 -45.90
CA LEU A 647 -9.07 0.26 -46.06
C LEU A 647 -8.74 -0.87 -47.05
N LYS A 648 -7.86 -0.62 -48.02
CA LYS A 648 -7.56 -1.53 -49.14
C LYS A 648 -7.20 -2.95 -48.69
N ASN A 649 -6.41 -3.08 -47.62
CA ASN A 649 -5.93 -4.36 -47.09
C ASN A 649 -6.56 -4.73 -45.73
N ALA A 650 -7.60 -4.00 -45.31
CA ALA A 650 -8.23 -4.22 -44.03
C ALA A 650 -9.22 -5.40 -44.06
N LYS A 651 -9.25 -6.19 -42.99
CA LYS A 651 -10.26 -7.21 -42.73
C LYS A 651 -10.68 -7.17 -41.27
N VAL A 652 -11.95 -7.45 -41.03
CA VAL A 652 -12.54 -7.56 -39.70
C VAL A 652 -13.22 -8.92 -39.59
N ASP A 653 -12.91 -9.69 -38.54
CA ASP A 653 -13.55 -10.96 -38.21
C ASP A 653 -13.78 -11.08 -36.71
N GLU A 654 -15.02 -10.89 -36.25
CA GLU A 654 -15.38 -10.93 -34.83
C GLU A 654 -15.59 -12.35 -34.27
N ARG A 655 -15.35 -13.39 -35.08
CA ARG A 655 -15.63 -14.78 -34.71
C ARG A 655 -14.78 -15.40 -33.59
#